data_AF-A0A7D9LDC0-F1
#
_entry.id   AF-A0A7D9LDC0-F1
#
_cell.length_a   1.000
_cell.length_b   1.000
_cell.length_c   1.000
_cell.angle_alpha   90.00
_cell.angle_beta   90.00
_cell.angle_gamma   90.00
#
_symmetry.space_group_name_H-M   'P 1'
#
loop_
_entity.id
_entity.type
_entity.pdbx_description
1 polymer ?
#
loop_
_entity_poly.entity_id
_entity_poly.type
_entity_poly.pdbx_seq_one_letter_code
_entity_poly.pdbx_strand_id
1 'polypeptide(L)'
;LRGVYSHNIFVGPKGNDEDSCGKFFSPCKTIRFAVSNISKDGDTILIDYAGQQPYNECESCAPSKSAITIDKSLSIFGHNGTAFIRCRYRCILFEVRGNGIRRSRIEFANLSLSMAQTAVNYVTTSSDLVLKNCWLKKNRIGISLRSSPHVLLLVANSVFQDNYDWGVYSKKCINMSSVFVSCNFLSSLVLLETNQVQPISWQEFRTFIWNCTFRSDRKYHGRRCPTLLSMKTVSMATNITVRKSIFSNSSGLCHAFSITEATNTHRVTTFISLDKLLVENNRNDRAVMFINPFYKRPSKFKVKIINSVFHNNTARTVHADIKRWRFYTFPQSVYILFNNNTFAKNGYFVHPPPALYSPVLYLKRGRHRLYGCTFEDNYPHGTPNSAVVVPSNSANIVIKDCLFSKTNTTKSLQIYAAPSSRIVFKGITIFTIIATLSDQVIMEHESMGNAGQVEIRGTVHMICPSGYRFNFMNHNLHGQILTWLYFYASCVQCPRKTYSIEKGRLKNNITNDISCYNCPRGAVCESGQLYVKRGFWGNENNNHKVYFKSCPFGYCCEEETCNSYSYCHGNRTGTLCGRCPEGTSEPLFSTECRINEDCTAPGFWIFFSILLILYLVFFLFHEEITRFFTKSFPSRQNSNIRNSTQQSGPQNNSSSASGYLKIFFFYYQMVHIILESIPSGHHAGSLSKFKSSVSQVINMVIVNFSSQDCPFKNLRPTS
;
A
#
# COMPACT_ATOMS: atom_id res chain seq x y z
N LEU A 1 -8.18 -3.41 64.84
CA LEU A 1 -7.13 -3.75 63.85
C LEU A 1 -6.52 -5.09 64.23
N ARG A 2 -7.11 -6.22 63.80
CA ARG A 2 -6.40 -7.52 63.82
C ARG A 2 -5.70 -7.64 62.47
N GLY A 3 -4.36 -7.72 62.48
CA GLY A 3 -3.57 -7.89 61.28
C GLY A 3 -4.01 -9.14 60.54
N VAL A 4 -4.45 -8.98 59.29
CA VAL A 4 -4.74 -10.09 58.39
C VAL A 4 -3.38 -10.64 57.95
N TYR A 5 -2.88 -11.64 58.67
CA TYR A 5 -1.71 -12.40 58.24
C TYR A 5 -2.13 -13.24 57.02
N SER A 6 -1.63 -12.89 55.84
CA SER A 6 -1.78 -13.69 54.62
C SER A 6 -0.85 -14.91 54.69
N HIS A 7 -1.38 -16.10 54.51
CA HIS A 7 -0.62 -17.35 54.52
C HIS A 7 -0.48 -17.95 53.12
N ASN A 8 0.59 -18.73 52.93
CA ASN A 8 0.80 -19.56 51.76
C ASN A 8 0.24 -20.96 52.01
N ILE A 9 -0.66 -21.42 51.14
CA ILE A 9 -1.33 -22.72 51.22
C ILE A 9 -0.86 -23.57 50.04
N PHE A 10 -0.22 -24.69 50.32
CA PHE A 10 0.38 -25.55 49.29
C PHE A 10 -0.60 -26.65 48.84
N VAL A 11 -0.70 -26.85 47.52
CA VAL A 11 -1.46 -27.92 46.87
C VAL A 11 -0.51 -28.71 45.98
N GLY A 12 -0.55 -30.04 46.05
CA GLY A 12 0.35 -30.91 45.31
C GLY A 12 -0.27 -32.27 44.96
N PRO A 13 0.21 -32.95 43.92
CA PRO A 13 -0.38 -34.19 43.42
C PRO A 13 -0.28 -35.36 44.42
N LYS A 14 0.70 -35.30 45.32
CA LYS A 14 0.92 -36.28 46.41
C LYS A 14 0.35 -35.82 47.75
N GLY A 15 -0.41 -34.71 47.77
CA GLY A 15 -1.03 -34.18 48.97
C GLY A 15 -2.17 -35.05 49.48
N ASN A 16 -2.69 -34.68 50.65
CA ASN A 16 -3.88 -35.28 51.24
C ASN A 16 -4.86 -34.19 51.72
N ASP A 17 -6.15 -34.39 51.47
CA ASP A 17 -7.19 -33.42 51.85
C ASP A 17 -7.66 -33.70 53.28
N GLU A 18 -7.02 -33.05 54.24
CA GLU A 18 -7.34 -33.09 55.67
C GLU A 18 -7.29 -31.67 56.24
N ASP A 19 -7.95 -31.40 57.37
CA ASP A 19 -7.97 -30.07 58.00
C ASP A 19 -6.57 -29.53 58.36
N SER A 20 -5.57 -30.41 58.43
CA SER A 20 -4.17 -30.07 58.71
C SER A 20 -3.31 -29.79 57.47
N CYS A 21 -3.85 -29.98 56.26
CA CYS A 21 -3.14 -29.80 55.00
C CYS A 21 -2.87 -28.33 54.67
N GLY A 22 -2.08 -28.09 53.62
CA GLY A 22 -1.77 -26.75 53.12
C GLY A 22 -0.38 -26.24 53.53
N LYS A 23 0.41 -27.06 54.23
CA LYS A 23 1.80 -26.74 54.58
C LYS A 23 2.74 -27.26 53.48
N PHE A 24 3.96 -26.72 53.40
CA PHE A 24 4.96 -27.13 52.40
C PHE A 24 5.22 -28.65 52.40
N PHE A 25 5.41 -29.24 53.59
CA PHE A 25 5.64 -30.68 53.75
C PHE A 25 4.36 -31.53 53.87
N SER A 26 3.19 -30.89 53.94
CA SER A 26 1.88 -31.56 53.98
C SER A 26 0.88 -30.76 53.13
N PRO A 27 1.04 -30.79 51.79
CA PRO A 27 0.17 -30.04 50.89
C PRO A 27 -1.21 -30.68 50.81
N CYS A 28 -2.23 -29.89 50.51
CA CYS A 28 -3.55 -30.42 50.16
C CYS A 28 -3.48 -31.14 48.80
N LYS A 29 -4.38 -32.10 48.58
CA LYS A 29 -4.45 -32.86 47.33
C LYS A 29 -5.20 -32.10 46.24
N THR A 30 -6.34 -31.49 46.59
CA THR A 30 -7.22 -30.81 45.63
C THR A 30 -7.24 -29.30 45.82
N ILE A 31 -7.41 -28.58 44.71
CA ILE A 31 -7.50 -27.11 44.73
C ILE A 31 -8.80 -26.70 45.41
N ARG A 32 -9.88 -27.45 45.14
CA ARG A 32 -11.19 -27.25 45.77
C ARG A 32 -11.12 -27.27 47.29
N PHE A 33 -10.49 -28.28 47.88
CA PHE A 33 -10.41 -28.40 49.34
C PHE A 33 -9.59 -27.25 49.93
N ALA A 34 -8.45 -26.90 49.33
CA ALA A 34 -7.63 -25.77 49.76
C ALA A 34 -8.41 -24.43 49.72
N VAL A 35 -9.19 -24.18 48.66
CA VAL A 35 -10.01 -22.96 48.54
C VAL A 35 -11.16 -22.95 49.55
N SER A 36 -11.93 -24.02 49.62
CA SER A 36 -13.18 -24.04 50.40
C SER A 36 -12.94 -24.21 51.91
N ASN A 37 -11.99 -25.06 52.30
CA ASN A 37 -11.85 -25.51 53.69
C ASN A 37 -10.65 -24.90 54.42
N ILE A 38 -9.54 -24.63 53.70
CA ILE A 38 -8.29 -24.17 54.34
C ILE A 38 -8.10 -22.65 54.25
N SER A 39 -8.37 -22.04 53.09
CA SER A 39 -8.03 -20.64 52.83
C SER A 39 -8.92 -19.61 53.54
N LYS A 40 -8.32 -18.48 53.90
CA LYS A 40 -8.96 -17.29 54.48
C LYS A 40 -8.75 -16.07 53.56
N ASP A 41 -9.44 -14.97 53.88
CA ASP A 41 -9.36 -13.73 53.12
C ASP A 41 -7.92 -13.18 53.11
N GLY A 42 -7.37 -12.97 51.91
CA GLY A 42 -6.02 -12.47 51.69
C GLY A 42 -4.94 -13.55 51.49
N ASP A 43 -5.27 -14.83 51.62
CA ASP A 43 -4.30 -15.92 51.46
C ASP A 43 -3.85 -16.14 50.01
N THR A 44 -2.74 -16.87 49.86
CA THR A 44 -2.18 -17.29 48.57
C THR A 44 -2.13 -18.81 48.48
N ILE A 45 -2.76 -19.39 47.46
CA ILE A 45 -2.69 -20.81 47.15
C ILE A 45 -1.59 -21.05 46.12
N LEU A 46 -0.64 -21.91 46.47
CA LEU A 46 0.50 -22.32 45.67
C LEU A 46 0.27 -23.75 45.16
N ILE A 47 0.01 -23.89 43.86
CA ILE A 47 -0.27 -25.17 43.21
C ILE A 47 1.00 -25.69 42.56
N ASP A 48 1.56 -26.77 43.09
CA ASP A 48 2.82 -27.32 42.63
C ASP A 48 2.72 -27.86 41.19
N TYR A 49 3.82 -27.78 40.45
CA TYR A 49 3.89 -28.25 39.08
C TYR A 49 3.95 -29.78 39.03
N ALA A 50 2.88 -30.41 38.54
CA ALA A 50 2.75 -31.86 38.48
C ALA A 50 3.27 -32.50 37.17
N GLY A 51 4.27 -31.89 36.49
CA GLY A 51 4.90 -32.51 35.31
C GLY A 51 3.92 -32.76 34.15
N GLN A 52 3.43 -31.71 33.46
CA GLN A 52 2.37 -31.74 32.43
C GLN A 52 1.05 -32.46 32.79
N GLN A 53 0.96 -33.19 33.92
CA GLN A 53 -0.26 -33.83 34.37
C GLN A 53 -1.23 -32.77 34.91
N PRO A 54 -2.49 -32.75 34.45
CA PRO A 54 -3.45 -31.79 34.92
C PRO A 54 -4.02 -32.17 36.29
N TYR A 55 -4.22 -31.18 37.15
CA TYR A 55 -5.18 -31.25 38.24
C TYR A 55 -6.57 -31.36 37.62
N ASN A 56 -7.18 -32.55 37.71
CA ASN A 56 -8.50 -32.82 37.19
C ASN A 56 -9.54 -32.37 38.22
N GLU A 57 -10.12 -31.21 37.97
CA GLU A 57 -11.19 -30.63 38.76
C GLU A 57 -12.54 -30.86 38.05
N CYS A 58 -13.64 -30.64 38.76
CA CYS A 58 -15.02 -30.79 38.26
C CYS A 58 -15.45 -32.25 38.02
N GLU A 59 -15.54 -33.06 39.07
CA GLU A 59 -16.00 -34.46 39.01
C GLU A 59 -17.41 -34.60 38.40
N SER A 60 -18.32 -33.69 38.74
CA SER A 60 -19.72 -33.67 38.28
C SER A 60 -20.22 -32.24 38.08
N CYS A 61 -21.02 -31.99 37.04
CA CYS A 61 -21.63 -30.68 36.81
C CYS A 61 -22.95 -30.45 37.59
N ALA A 62 -23.22 -31.23 38.65
CA ALA A 62 -24.34 -31.00 39.56
C ALA A 62 -24.13 -29.71 40.40
N PRO A 63 -25.20 -28.99 40.81
CA PRO A 63 -25.11 -27.67 41.46
C PRO A 63 -24.20 -27.63 42.70
N SER A 64 -24.15 -28.71 43.49
CA SER A 64 -23.35 -28.82 44.71
C SER A 64 -21.89 -29.24 44.50
N LYS A 65 -21.48 -29.66 43.28
CA LYS A 65 -20.12 -30.16 42.97
C LYS A 65 -19.47 -29.56 41.71
N SER A 66 -20.14 -28.61 41.05
CA SER A 66 -19.76 -28.19 39.69
C SER A 66 -18.59 -27.21 39.59
N ALA A 67 -18.42 -26.26 40.52
CA ALA A 67 -17.44 -25.19 40.45
C ALA A 67 -16.63 -25.01 41.74
N ILE A 68 -15.39 -24.52 41.63
CA ILE A 68 -14.59 -24.04 42.77
C ILE A 68 -15.08 -22.63 43.09
N THR A 69 -15.84 -22.50 44.18
CA THR A 69 -16.43 -21.23 44.60
C THR A 69 -15.42 -20.41 45.38
N ILE A 70 -15.20 -19.17 44.95
CA ILE A 70 -14.32 -18.19 45.63
C ILE A 70 -15.20 -17.04 46.10
N ASP A 71 -15.32 -16.87 47.41
CA ASP A 71 -16.17 -15.86 48.09
C ASP A 71 -15.37 -14.84 48.92
N LYS A 72 -14.04 -14.85 48.77
CA LYS A 72 -13.04 -14.10 49.54
C LYS A 72 -11.91 -13.61 48.62
N SER A 73 -11.10 -12.67 49.09
CA SER A 73 -9.90 -12.22 48.37
C SER A 73 -8.87 -13.33 48.42
N LEU A 74 -8.31 -13.69 47.26
CA LEU A 74 -7.43 -14.85 47.15
C LEU A 74 -6.50 -14.69 45.96
N SER A 75 -5.25 -15.15 46.12
CA SER A 75 -4.31 -15.31 45.01
C SER A 75 -4.09 -16.80 44.75
N ILE A 76 -4.25 -17.26 43.51
CA ILE A 76 -4.02 -18.65 43.10
C ILE A 76 -2.88 -18.67 42.09
N PHE A 77 -1.80 -19.36 42.43
CA PHE A 77 -0.54 -19.31 41.70
C PHE A 77 0.01 -20.71 41.38
N GLY A 78 0.54 -20.90 40.17
CA GLY A 78 1.33 -22.08 39.82
C GLY A 78 2.76 -21.99 40.36
N HIS A 79 3.12 -22.89 41.27
CA HIS A 79 4.42 -22.98 41.94
C HIS A 79 5.34 -23.97 41.23
N ASN A 80 6.65 -23.70 41.19
CA ASN A 80 7.68 -24.49 40.47
C ASN A 80 7.44 -24.71 38.96
N GLY A 81 6.49 -23.99 38.38
CA GLY A 81 6.11 -24.12 36.97
C GLY A 81 4.66 -23.73 36.75
N THR A 82 4.19 -23.81 35.51
CA THR A 82 2.78 -23.52 35.18
C THR A 82 1.90 -24.70 35.61
N ALA A 83 0.96 -24.46 36.52
CA ALA A 83 0.02 -25.49 36.95
C ALA A 83 -1.07 -25.71 35.89
N PHE A 84 -1.28 -26.97 35.47
CA PHE A 84 -2.30 -27.34 34.50
C PHE A 84 -3.58 -27.75 35.24
N ILE A 85 -4.67 -27.01 35.02
CA ILE A 85 -5.97 -27.28 35.64
C ILE A 85 -6.96 -27.59 34.53
N ARG A 86 -7.56 -28.77 34.61
CA ARG A 86 -8.50 -29.27 33.61
C ARG A 86 -9.84 -29.52 34.27
N CYS A 87 -10.90 -29.07 33.60
CA CYS A 87 -12.28 -29.31 34.00
C CYS A 87 -12.97 -30.24 32.98
N ARG A 88 -14.13 -30.80 33.34
CA ARG A 88 -14.97 -31.55 32.40
C ARG A 88 -15.78 -30.59 31.52
N TYR A 89 -15.74 -30.80 30.21
CA TYR A 89 -16.47 -30.00 29.22
C TYR A 89 -17.96 -29.94 29.61
N ARG A 90 -18.48 -28.74 29.93
CA ARG A 90 -19.82 -28.37 30.49
C ARG A 90 -19.84 -27.86 31.93
N CYS A 91 -18.75 -27.95 32.69
CA CYS A 91 -18.69 -27.41 34.05
C CYS A 91 -18.07 -26.01 34.09
N ILE A 92 -18.38 -25.23 35.14
CA ILE A 92 -17.68 -23.98 35.46
C ILE A 92 -16.47 -24.36 36.33
N LEU A 93 -15.27 -23.92 35.99
CA LEU A 93 -14.08 -24.27 36.78
C LEU A 93 -13.99 -23.41 38.05
N PHE A 94 -13.84 -22.10 37.90
CA PHE A 94 -13.87 -21.15 39.02
C PHE A 94 -15.15 -20.30 38.97
N GLU A 95 -15.87 -20.24 40.08
CA GLU A 95 -17.00 -19.34 40.27
C GLU A 95 -16.66 -18.33 41.35
N VAL A 96 -16.43 -17.08 40.94
CA VAL A 96 -16.15 -15.99 41.85
C VAL A 96 -17.48 -15.34 42.25
N ARG A 97 -17.78 -15.34 43.55
CA ARG A 97 -18.94 -14.70 44.16
C ARG A 97 -18.46 -13.61 45.10
N GLY A 98 -18.98 -12.40 44.98
CA GLY A 98 -18.69 -11.33 45.92
C GLY A 98 -19.79 -11.18 46.95
N ASN A 99 -19.43 -10.90 48.21
CA ASN A 99 -20.37 -10.72 49.33
C ASN A 99 -20.93 -9.29 49.47
N GLY A 100 -20.77 -8.42 48.47
CA GLY A 100 -21.42 -7.09 48.42
C GLY A 100 -20.85 -6.01 49.32
N ILE A 101 -20.19 -6.38 50.42
CA ILE A 101 -19.82 -5.47 51.49
C ILE A 101 -18.37 -4.97 51.36
N ARG A 102 -17.49 -5.72 50.70
CA ARG A 102 -16.06 -5.37 50.53
C ARG A 102 -15.60 -5.61 49.10
N ARG A 103 -14.65 -4.78 48.65
CA ARG A 103 -14.02 -4.94 47.34
C ARG A 103 -13.01 -6.07 47.41
N SER A 104 -13.37 -7.26 46.92
CA SER A 104 -12.44 -8.40 46.91
C SER A 104 -11.40 -8.24 45.81
N ARG A 105 -10.25 -8.90 45.94
CA ARG A 105 -9.28 -9.02 44.84
C ARG A 105 -8.98 -10.50 44.62
N ILE A 106 -9.20 -10.96 43.40
CA ILE A 106 -8.94 -12.33 42.99
C ILE A 106 -7.84 -12.30 41.94
N GLU A 107 -6.74 -12.97 42.21
CA GLU A 107 -5.59 -13.05 41.31
C GLU A 107 -5.32 -14.49 40.89
N PHE A 108 -5.19 -14.72 39.58
CA PHE A 108 -4.73 -15.98 39.00
C PHE A 108 -3.40 -15.73 38.30
N ALA A 109 -2.38 -16.52 38.60
CA ALA A 109 -1.10 -16.35 37.93
C ALA A 109 -0.34 -17.66 37.68
N ASN A 110 0.33 -17.75 36.54
CA ASN A 110 1.08 -18.93 36.11
C ASN A 110 0.23 -20.22 36.05
N LEU A 111 -0.98 -20.12 35.47
CA LEU A 111 -1.94 -21.23 35.37
C LEU A 111 -2.32 -21.53 33.92
N SER A 112 -2.59 -22.80 33.62
CA SER A 112 -3.23 -23.23 32.38
C SER A 112 -4.61 -23.81 32.66
N LEU A 113 -5.67 -23.06 32.32
CA LEU A 113 -7.07 -23.42 32.54
C LEU A 113 -7.71 -23.95 31.26
N SER A 114 -8.22 -25.18 31.27
CA SER A 114 -8.71 -25.83 30.05
C SER A 114 -9.96 -26.69 30.22
N MET A 115 -10.63 -26.91 29.08
CA MET A 115 -11.76 -27.84 28.91
C MET A 115 -12.99 -27.51 29.76
N ALA A 116 -13.16 -26.27 30.22
CA ALA A 116 -14.33 -25.84 30.96
C ALA A 116 -15.43 -25.27 30.04
N GLN A 117 -16.69 -25.27 30.50
CA GLN A 117 -17.72 -24.40 29.93
C GLN A 117 -17.35 -22.93 30.16
N THR A 118 -16.94 -22.60 31.38
CA THR A 118 -16.40 -21.29 31.71
C THR A 118 -15.20 -21.50 32.63
N ALA A 119 -14.01 -21.03 32.25
CA ALA A 119 -12.83 -21.20 33.10
C ALA A 119 -12.91 -20.31 34.34
N VAL A 120 -13.26 -19.03 34.17
CA VAL A 120 -13.52 -18.10 35.27
C VAL A 120 -14.87 -17.44 35.07
N ASN A 121 -15.86 -17.84 35.86
CA ASN A 121 -17.17 -17.22 35.89
C ASN A 121 -17.26 -16.27 37.08
N TYR A 122 -17.52 -15.01 36.80
CA TYR A 122 -17.52 -13.96 37.78
C TYR A 122 -18.95 -13.43 37.95
N VAL A 123 -19.53 -13.67 39.12
CA VAL A 123 -20.94 -13.39 39.44
C VAL A 123 -21.02 -12.55 40.72
N THR A 124 -21.45 -11.31 40.54
CA THR A 124 -21.98 -10.37 41.55
C THR A 124 -21.04 -9.83 42.65
N THR A 125 -21.00 -8.49 42.65
CA THR A 125 -20.39 -7.47 43.55
C THR A 125 -18.91 -7.13 43.34
N SER A 126 -18.60 -5.85 43.62
CA SER A 126 -17.43 -5.09 43.18
C SER A 126 -16.11 -5.77 43.57
N SER A 127 -15.41 -6.41 42.64
CA SER A 127 -14.08 -6.99 42.92
C SER A 127 -13.16 -6.83 41.71
N ASP A 128 -11.87 -6.90 41.99
CA ASP A 128 -10.82 -6.82 40.99
C ASP A 128 -10.41 -8.23 40.57
N LEU A 129 -10.48 -8.52 39.27
CA LEU A 129 -10.03 -9.79 38.70
C LEU A 129 -8.71 -9.57 37.95
N VAL A 130 -7.66 -10.25 38.41
CA VAL A 130 -6.31 -10.14 37.88
C VAL A 130 -5.87 -11.49 37.32
N LEU A 131 -5.40 -11.52 36.07
CA LEU A 131 -4.78 -12.69 35.44
C LEU A 131 -3.39 -12.31 34.91
N LYS A 132 -2.37 -13.07 35.28
CA LYS A 132 -0.98 -12.84 34.81
C LYS A 132 -0.33 -14.15 34.38
N ASN A 133 0.29 -14.18 33.20
CA ASN A 133 0.97 -15.38 32.69
C ASN A 133 0.03 -16.61 32.69
N CYS A 134 -1.22 -16.43 32.23
CA CYS A 134 -2.21 -17.50 32.22
C CYS A 134 -2.52 -17.98 30.80
N TRP A 135 -2.80 -19.27 30.65
CA TRP A 135 -3.26 -19.88 29.40
C TRP A 135 -4.70 -20.37 29.56
N LEU A 136 -5.63 -19.78 28.81
CA LEU A 136 -7.03 -20.20 28.78
C LEU A 136 -7.30 -20.88 27.44
N LYS A 137 -7.32 -22.22 27.45
CA LYS A 137 -7.32 -23.02 26.23
C LYS A 137 -8.54 -23.92 26.12
N LYS A 138 -9.15 -23.99 24.93
CA LYS A 138 -10.23 -24.94 24.60
C LYS A 138 -11.42 -24.88 25.57
N ASN A 139 -11.67 -23.73 26.19
CA ASN A 139 -12.87 -23.51 26.98
C ASN A 139 -14.00 -23.07 26.06
N ARG A 140 -15.26 -23.24 26.46
CA ARG A 140 -16.33 -22.55 25.75
C ARG A 140 -16.20 -21.04 25.98
N ILE A 141 -16.10 -20.60 27.24
CA ILE A 141 -15.78 -19.23 27.62
C ILE A 141 -14.52 -19.22 28.51
N GLY A 142 -13.56 -18.36 28.21
CA GLY A 142 -12.39 -18.14 29.09
C GLY A 142 -12.82 -17.40 30.36
N ILE A 143 -13.14 -16.12 30.22
CA ILE A 143 -13.62 -15.27 31.33
C ILE A 143 -15.05 -14.80 31.03
N SER A 144 -15.96 -14.99 31.98
CA SER A 144 -17.34 -14.48 31.93
C SER A 144 -17.56 -13.48 33.06
N LEU A 145 -17.87 -12.23 32.71
CA LEU A 145 -18.23 -11.14 33.62
C LEU A 145 -19.68 -10.74 33.33
N ARG A 146 -20.56 -10.86 34.32
CA ARG A 146 -22.00 -10.56 34.13
C ARG A 146 -22.56 -9.68 35.24
N SER A 147 -23.35 -8.68 34.84
CA SER A 147 -24.21 -7.89 35.73
C SER A 147 -23.48 -7.29 36.96
N SER A 148 -22.23 -6.86 36.79
CA SER A 148 -21.45 -6.31 37.91
C SER A 148 -21.48 -4.77 37.92
N PRO A 149 -21.66 -4.15 39.11
CA PRO A 149 -21.73 -2.69 39.23
C PRO A 149 -20.37 -2.02 39.00
N HIS A 150 -19.28 -2.61 39.50
CA HIS A 150 -17.91 -2.17 39.29
C HIS A 150 -17.03 -3.38 38.99
N VAL A 151 -16.29 -3.32 37.87
CA VAL A 151 -15.35 -4.36 37.48
C VAL A 151 -14.02 -3.72 37.10
N LEU A 152 -12.96 -4.17 37.75
CA LEU A 152 -11.60 -4.03 37.24
C LEU A 152 -11.15 -5.40 36.72
N LEU A 153 -10.94 -5.50 35.42
CA LEU A 153 -10.34 -6.67 34.78
C LEU A 153 -8.92 -6.31 34.34
N LEU A 154 -7.91 -6.95 34.92
CA LEU A 154 -6.52 -6.83 34.49
C LEU A 154 -6.05 -8.18 33.98
N VAL A 155 -5.64 -8.22 32.71
CA VAL A 155 -5.06 -9.41 32.10
C VAL A 155 -3.72 -9.05 31.47
N ALA A 156 -2.66 -9.71 31.90
CA ALA A 156 -1.30 -9.46 31.42
C ALA A 156 -0.61 -10.76 30.98
N ASN A 157 0.18 -10.68 29.91
CA ASN A 157 1.05 -11.76 29.43
C ASN A 157 0.32 -13.11 29.28
N SER A 158 -0.95 -13.07 28.89
CA SER A 158 -1.83 -14.25 28.91
C SER A 158 -2.29 -14.63 27.51
N VAL A 159 -2.56 -15.92 27.31
CA VAL A 159 -2.95 -16.49 26.02
C VAL A 159 -4.35 -17.08 26.12
N PHE A 160 -5.24 -16.62 25.24
CA PHE A 160 -6.56 -17.18 25.02
C PHE A 160 -6.55 -17.91 23.69
N GLN A 161 -6.66 -19.22 23.72
CA GLN A 161 -6.48 -20.05 22.52
C GLN A 161 -7.64 -21.02 22.35
N ASP A 162 -8.22 -21.03 21.15
CA ASP A 162 -9.26 -21.97 20.73
C ASP A 162 -10.49 -21.99 21.65
N ASN A 163 -10.81 -20.85 22.27
CA ASN A 163 -12.04 -20.75 23.07
C ASN A 163 -13.25 -20.67 22.13
N TYR A 164 -14.18 -21.61 22.27
CA TYR A 164 -15.23 -21.84 21.27
C TYR A 164 -16.20 -20.66 21.11
N ASP A 165 -16.59 -20.04 22.23
CA ASP A 165 -17.52 -18.92 22.23
C ASP A 165 -16.80 -17.58 22.42
N TRP A 166 -16.06 -17.41 23.51
CA TRP A 166 -15.41 -16.15 23.86
C TRP A 166 -14.14 -16.42 24.68
N GLY A 167 -13.04 -15.74 24.36
CA GLY A 167 -11.91 -15.64 25.30
C GLY A 167 -12.31 -14.80 26.51
N VAL A 168 -12.94 -13.65 26.27
CA VAL A 168 -13.48 -12.76 27.30
C VAL A 168 -14.89 -12.33 26.92
N TYR A 169 -15.83 -12.54 27.82
CA TYR A 169 -17.23 -12.17 27.66
C TYR A 169 -17.65 -11.30 28.84
N SER A 170 -17.83 -10.00 28.60
CA SER A 170 -18.41 -9.07 29.57
C SER A 170 -19.74 -8.55 29.05
N LYS A 171 -20.79 -8.67 29.86
CA LYS A 171 -22.12 -8.20 29.52
C LYS A 171 -22.87 -7.64 30.72
N LYS A 172 -23.61 -6.55 30.48
CA LYS A 172 -24.42 -5.84 31.49
C LYS A 172 -23.61 -5.26 32.66
N CYS A 173 -22.32 -4.97 32.47
CA CYS A 173 -21.54 -4.25 33.48
C CYS A 173 -21.92 -2.76 33.49
N ILE A 174 -21.88 -2.12 34.67
CA ILE A 174 -22.20 -0.68 34.82
C ILE A 174 -20.93 0.15 34.67
N ASN A 175 -20.00 0.02 35.63
CA ASN A 175 -18.68 0.63 35.59
C ASN A 175 -17.64 -0.43 35.28
N MET A 176 -16.93 -0.27 34.17
CA MET A 176 -15.96 -1.25 33.72
C MET A 176 -14.63 -0.58 33.41
N SER A 177 -13.58 -1.05 34.06
CA SER A 177 -12.19 -0.79 33.70
C SER A 177 -11.56 -2.09 33.26
N SER A 178 -11.10 -2.17 32.02
CA SER A 178 -10.39 -3.34 31.51
C SER A 178 -9.01 -2.98 30.99
N VAL A 179 -8.02 -3.80 31.34
CA VAL A 179 -6.62 -3.61 31.00
C VAL A 179 -6.10 -4.92 30.43
N PHE A 180 -5.65 -4.90 29.17
CA PHE A 180 -5.02 -6.02 28.50
C PHE A 180 -3.61 -5.63 28.07
N VAL A 181 -2.60 -6.37 28.52
CA VAL A 181 -1.19 -6.07 28.25
C VAL A 181 -0.49 -7.33 27.76
N SER A 182 0.12 -7.28 26.57
CA SER A 182 0.89 -8.41 26.01
C SER A 182 0.09 -9.71 25.93
N CYS A 183 -1.21 -9.61 25.64
CA CYS A 183 -2.11 -10.76 25.53
C CYS A 183 -2.26 -11.25 24.09
N ASN A 184 -2.39 -12.56 23.92
CA ASN A 184 -2.65 -13.18 22.62
C ASN A 184 -4.03 -13.83 22.60
N PHE A 185 -4.91 -13.36 21.71
CA PHE A 185 -6.23 -13.90 21.45
C PHE A 185 -6.22 -14.63 20.13
N LEU A 186 -6.04 -15.95 20.20
CA LEU A 186 -5.93 -16.86 19.07
C LEU A 186 -7.23 -17.65 18.94
N SER A 187 -7.97 -17.41 17.87
CA SER A 187 -9.30 -18.00 17.60
C SER A 187 -10.25 -17.87 18.80
N SER A 188 -10.12 -16.75 19.53
CA SER A 188 -10.82 -16.45 20.77
C SER A 188 -11.36 -15.01 20.72
N LEU A 189 -12.68 -14.85 20.76
CA LEU A 189 -13.34 -13.55 20.62
C LEU A 189 -13.40 -12.80 21.95
N VAL A 190 -13.43 -11.46 21.89
CA VAL A 190 -13.58 -10.58 23.05
C VAL A 190 -14.83 -9.70 22.88
N LEU A 191 -15.73 -9.77 23.85
CA LEU A 191 -16.89 -8.88 23.97
C LEU A 191 -16.81 -8.09 25.27
N LEU A 192 -16.84 -6.76 25.16
CA LEU A 192 -16.98 -5.85 26.29
C LEU A 192 -18.26 -5.03 26.09
N GLU A 193 -19.31 -5.35 26.85
CA GLU A 193 -20.62 -4.73 26.72
C GLU A 193 -21.13 -4.18 28.06
N THR A 194 -21.47 -2.89 28.09
CA THR A 194 -22.13 -2.25 29.24
C THR A 194 -23.65 -2.26 29.09
N ASN A 195 -24.37 -2.14 30.21
CA ASN A 195 -25.83 -2.13 30.22
C ASN A 195 -26.43 -0.74 29.93
N GLN A 196 -27.74 -0.67 29.73
CA GLN A 196 -28.47 0.61 29.62
C GLN A 196 -28.21 1.53 30.82
N VAL A 197 -28.10 2.84 30.52
CA VAL A 197 -27.84 3.87 31.52
C VAL A 197 -28.95 3.88 32.56
N GLN A 198 -28.60 3.69 33.83
CA GLN A 198 -29.50 4.03 34.92
C GLN A 198 -29.46 5.55 35.12
N PRO A 199 -30.62 6.22 35.24
CA PRO A 199 -30.72 7.68 35.11
C PRO A 199 -29.98 8.50 36.19
N ILE A 200 -29.47 7.88 37.27
CA ILE A 200 -29.10 8.59 38.50
C ILE A 200 -27.58 8.48 38.83
N SER A 201 -26.86 7.50 38.28
CA SER A 201 -25.44 7.29 38.61
C SER A 201 -24.51 7.54 37.42
N TRP A 202 -23.36 8.18 37.68
CA TRP A 202 -22.30 8.36 36.70
C TRP A 202 -21.73 7.00 36.29
N GLN A 203 -21.79 6.71 34.99
CA GLN A 203 -21.28 5.46 34.42
C GLN A 203 -20.02 5.72 33.61
N GLU A 204 -19.02 4.89 33.81
CA GLU A 204 -17.73 4.99 33.14
C GLU A 204 -17.26 3.65 32.54
N PHE A 205 -16.82 3.72 31.29
CA PHE A 205 -16.21 2.62 30.55
C PHE A 205 -14.78 2.99 30.17
N ARG A 206 -13.79 2.35 30.82
CA ARG A 206 -12.37 2.48 30.51
C ARG A 206 -11.82 1.18 29.96
N THR A 207 -11.15 1.24 28.83
CA THR A 207 -10.44 0.09 28.28
C THR A 207 -9.07 0.50 27.79
N PHE A 208 -8.02 -0.18 28.26
CA PHE A 208 -6.64 -0.02 27.81
C PHE A 208 -6.12 -1.35 27.28
N ILE A 209 -5.71 -1.37 26.01
CA ILE A 209 -5.14 -2.54 25.35
C ILE A 209 -3.78 -2.14 24.81
N TRP A 210 -2.75 -2.89 25.18
CA TRP A 210 -1.38 -2.59 24.79
C TRP A 210 -0.62 -3.86 24.41
N ASN A 211 0.02 -3.82 23.24
CA ASN A 211 0.86 -4.92 22.75
C ASN A 211 0.11 -6.26 22.63
N CYS A 212 -1.18 -6.24 22.28
CA CYS A 212 -2.00 -7.44 22.15
C CYS A 212 -2.12 -7.91 20.69
N THR A 213 -2.25 -9.22 20.49
CA THR A 213 -2.51 -9.82 19.18
C THR A 213 -3.91 -10.44 19.15
N PHE A 214 -4.67 -10.13 18.11
CA PHE A 214 -5.99 -10.69 17.83
C PHE A 214 -5.98 -11.38 16.46
N ARG A 215 -6.23 -12.69 16.44
CA ARG A 215 -6.20 -13.51 15.22
C ARG A 215 -7.28 -14.59 15.25
N SER A 216 -7.91 -14.88 14.11
CA SER A 216 -8.83 -16.03 13.99
C SER A 216 -9.05 -16.45 12.54
N ASP A 217 -8.62 -17.65 12.18
CA ASP A 217 -8.97 -18.33 10.94
C ASP A 217 -10.31 -19.11 11.03
N ARG A 218 -10.86 -19.24 12.23
CA ARG A 218 -12.07 -20.01 12.50
C ARG A 218 -13.33 -19.37 11.88
N LYS A 219 -14.13 -20.20 11.19
CA LYS A 219 -15.51 -19.85 10.81
C LYS A 219 -16.46 -20.06 11.99
N TYR A 220 -17.19 -19.03 12.40
CA TYR A 220 -18.15 -19.09 13.50
C TYR A 220 -19.58 -19.27 12.96
N HIS A 221 -20.04 -20.51 12.87
CA HIS A 221 -21.41 -20.82 12.42
C HIS A 221 -22.46 -20.39 13.46
N GLY A 222 -23.63 -19.93 13.00
CA GLY A 222 -24.80 -19.62 13.85
C GLY A 222 -24.75 -18.29 14.63
N ARG A 223 -23.64 -17.55 14.62
CA ARG A 223 -23.58 -16.21 15.23
C ARG A 223 -23.95 -15.12 14.26
N ARG A 224 -24.85 -14.23 14.67
CA ARG A 224 -25.08 -12.96 13.98
C ARG A 224 -23.84 -12.08 14.18
N CYS A 225 -22.94 -12.08 13.21
CA CYS A 225 -21.87 -11.09 13.05
C CYS A 225 -20.74 -11.17 14.11
N PRO A 226 -19.94 -12.25 14.12
CA PRO A 226 -18.83 -12.42 15.05
C PRO A 226 -17.70 -11.40 14.79
N THR A 227 -16.98 -11.00 15.83
CA THR A 227 -15.92 -9.97 15.79
C THR A 227 -14.80 -10.30 16.78
N LEU A 228 -13.52 -10.14 16.41
CA LEU A 228 -12.40 -10.46 17.31
C LEU A 228 -12.45 -9.63 18.59
N LEU A 229 -12.65 -8.32 18.45
CA LEU A 229 -12.81 -7.39 19.56
C LEU A 229 -14.03 -6.50 19.33
N SER A 230 -15.08 -6.74 20.10
CA SER A 230 -16.32 -5.98 20.08
C SER A 230 -16.47 -5.19 21.37
N MET A 231 -16.60 -3.88 21.24
CA MET A 231 -16.92 -2.98 22.34
C MET A 231 -18.27 -2.35 22.09
N LYS A 232 -19.21 -2.59 23.02
CA LYS A 232 -20.58 -2.08 22.97
C LYS A 232 -20.83 -1.24 24.21
N THR A 233 -20.78 0.08 24.03
CA THR A 233 -20.83 1.00 25.17
C THR A 233 -22.15 1.73 25.22
N VAL A 234 -22.68 1.80 26.42
CA VAL A 234 -23.81 2.62 26.84
C VAL A 234 -23.37 3.22 28.17
N SER A 235 -22.74 4.40 28.13
CA SER A 235 -22.07 5.01 29.29
C SER A 235 -22.07 6.53 29.18
N MET A 236 -21.86 7.24 30.28
CA MET A 236 -21.70 8.72 30.28
C MET A 236 -20.27 9.12 29.88
N ALA A 237 -19.28 8.31 30.25
CA ALA A 237 -17.88 8.51 29.89
C ALA A 237 -17.27 7.23 29.32
N THR A 238 -16.80 7.31 28.08
CA THR A 238 -16.15 6.19 27.38
C THR A 238 -14.71 6.59 27.04
N ASN A 239 -13.72 5.88 27.58
CA ASN A 239 -12.31 6.06 27.25
C ASN A 239 -11.70 4.72 26.80
N ILE A 240 -11.40 4.61 25.51
CA ILE A 240 -10.83 3.41 24.91
C ILE A 240 -9.47 3.78 24.32
N THR A 241 -8.43 3.06 24.74
CA THR A 241 -7.08 3.20 24.18
C THR A 241 -6.59 1.83 23.73
N VAL A 242 -6.23 1.70 22.45
CA VAL A 242 -5.60 0.51 21.88
C VAL A 242 -4.27 0.93 21.27
N ARG A 243 -3.17 0.32 21.70
CA ARG A 243 -1.82 0.72 21.32
C ARG A 243 -0.93 -0.46 20.95
N LYS A 244 -0.10 -0.28 19.92
CA LYS A 244 0.91 -1.28 19.49
C LYS A 244 0.32 -2.69 19.31
N SER A 245 -0.94 -2.79 18.90
CA SER A 245 -1.68 -4.06 18.86
C SER A 245 -1.92 -4.51 17.42
N ILE A 246 -2.02 -5.82 17.23
CA ILE A 246 -2.09 -6.46 15.91
C ILE A 246 -3.48 -7.10 15.73
N PHE A 247 -4.12 -6.82 14.61
CA PHE A 247 -5.34 -7.49 14.15
C PHE A 247 -5.04 -8.15 12.81
N SER A 248 -4.86 -9.47 12.81
CA SER A 248 -4.41 -10.15 11.60
C SER A 248 -5.07 -11.49 11.33
N ASN A 249 -5.02 -11.89 10.05
CA ASN A 249 -5.44 -13.21 9.58
C ASN A 249 -6.85 -13.58 10.08
N SER A 250 -7.79 -12.64 9.99
CA SER A 250 -9.17 -12.88 10.37
C SER A 250 -10.03 -13.24 9.17
N SER A 251 -10.77 -14.34 9.22
CA SER A 251 -11.66 -14.77 8.12
C SER A 251 -12.99 -15.30 8.62
N GLY A 252 -14.08 -15.09 7.86
CA GLY A 252 -15.43 -15.55 8.26
C GLY A 252 -16.00 -14.79 9.45
N LEU A 253 -15.49 -13.58 9.70
CA LEU A 253 -15.99 -12.65 10.70
C LEU A 253 -16.61 -11.44 10.02
N CYS A 254 -17.59 -10.82 10.66
CA CYS A 254 -18.12 -9.54 10.17
C CYS A 254 -17.08 -8.42 10.24
N HIS A 255 -16.34 -8.40 11.36
CA HIS A 255 -15.36 -7.37 11.68
C HIS A 255 -14.16 -7.96 12.42
N ALA A 256 -12.99 -7.35 12.29
CA ALA A 256 -11.88 -7.61 13.20
C ALA A 256 -12.07 -6.77 14.48
N PHE A 257 -12.41 -5.50 14.32
CA PHE A 257 -12.62 -4.56 15.42
C PHE A 257 -13.93 -3.79 15.25
N SER A 258 -14.74 -3.74 16.29
CA SER A 258 -16.00 -3.01 16.28
C SER A 258 -16.20 -2.19 17.56
N ILE A 259 -16.52 -0.91 17.38
CA ILE A 259 -17.03 -0.05 18.44
C ILE A 259 -18.42 0.42 18.03
N THR A 260 -19.40 0.08 18.86
CA THR A 260 -20.76 0.61 18.76
C THR A 260 -21.10 1.27 20.08
N GLU A 261 -21.45 2.55 20.02
CA GLU A 261 -21.92 3.28 21.19
C GLU A 261 -23.37 3.68 20.95
N ALA A 262 -24.24 3.47 21.93
CA ALA A 262 -25.64 3.85 21.85
C ALA A 262 -26.06 4.48 23.18
N THR A 263 -26.33 5.79 23.17
CA THR A 263 -26.72 6.50 24.41
C THR A 263 -27.95 7.37 24.19
N ASN A 264 -28.94 7.20 25.07
CA ASN A 264 -30.13 8.05 25.12
C ASN A 264 -29.95 9.30 26.02
N THR A 265 -28.79 9.45 26.67
CA THR A 265 -28.55 10.48 27.68
C THR A 265 -27.93 11.77 27.13
N HIS A 266 -28.04 12.85 27.92
CA HIS A 266 -27.76 14.22 27.50
C HIS A 266 -26.31 14.71 27.64
N ARG A 267 -25.40 13.93 28.26
CA ARG A 267 -23.99 14.31 28.47
C ARG A 267 -23.08 13.10 28.32
N VAL A 268 -22.57 12.89 27.10
CA VAL A 268 -21.63 11.81 26.81
C VAL A 268 -20.29 12.39 26.38
N THR A 269 -19.22 11.95 27.04
CA THR A 269 -17.83 12.20 26.66
C THR A 269 -17.17 10.91 26.21
N THR A 270 -16.86 10.80 24.92
CA THR A 270 -16.21 9.63 24.35
C THR A 270 -14.87 10.02 23.77
N PHE A 271 -13.82 9.32 24.21
CA PHE A 271 -12.48 9.40 23.67
C PHE A 271 -12.00 8.00 23.30
N ILE A 272 -11.70 7.81 22.02
CA ILE A 272 -11.16 6.57 21.48
C ILE A 272 -9.83 6.91 20.81
N SER A 273 -8.76 6.26 21.26
CA SER A 273 -7.42 6.42 20.70
C SER A 273 -6.88 5.07 20.24
N LEU A 274 -6.66 4.95 18.95
CA LEU A 274 -6.12 3.79 18.26
C LEU A 274 -4.76 4.22 17.69
N ASP A 275 -3.66 3.71 18.23
CA ASP A 275 -2.31 4.23 17.93
C ASP A 275 -1.29 3.11 17.70
N LYS A 276 -0.53 3.19 16.61
CA LYS A 276 0.43 2.16 16.19
C LYS A 276 -0.21 0.79 16.04
N LEU A 277 -1.38 0.72 15.39
CA LEU A 277 -2.02 -0.56 15.08
C LEU A 277 -1.44 -1.15 13.80
N LEU A 278 -1.28 -2.47 13.77
CA LEU A 278 -1.06 -3.23 12.56
C LEU A 278 -2.32 -4.04 12.24
N VAL A 279 -2.95 -3.74 11.12
CA VAL A 279 -4.20 -4.37 10.69
C VAL A 279 -3.99 -5.00 9.32
N GLU A 280 -3.79 -6.31 9.28
CA GLU A 280 -3.33 -6.98 8.05
C GLU A 280 -4.00 -8.31 7.74
N ASN A 281 -4.11 -8.63 6.45
CA ASN A 281 -4.57 -9.94 5.99
C ASN A 281 -5.98 -10.31 6.51
N ASN A 282 -6.86 -9.33 6.70
CA ASN A 282 -8.22 -9.57 7.18
C ASN A 282 -9.22 -9.71 6.02
N ARG A 283 -10.00 -10.79 6.07
CA ARG A 283 -11.04 -11.20 5.11
C ARG A 283 -12.40 -11.21 5.79
N ASN A 284 -12.87 -10.04 6.17
CA ASN A 284 -14.14 -9.87 6.89
C ASN A 284 -15.34 -9.66 5.94
N ASP A 285 -16.55 -9.99 6.38
CA ASP A 285 -17.73 -9.92 5.50
C ASP A 285 -18.25 -8.48 5.29
N ARG A 286 -17.99 -7.57 6.24
CA ARG A 286 -18.59 -6.21 6.21
C ARG A 286 -17.55 -5.09 6.23
N ALA A 287 -16.70 -5.08 7.25
CA ALA A 287 -15.63 -4.10 7.42
C ALA A 287 -14.60 -4.62 8.40
N VAL A 288 -13.31 -4.36 8.21
CA VAL A 288 -12.27 -4.75 9.18
C VAL A 288 -12.42 -3.97 10.48
N MET A 289 -12.54 -2.65 10.37
CA MET A 289 -12.80 -1.74 11.49
C MET A 289 -14.16 -1.07 11.33
N PHE A 290 -15.03 -1.22 12.32
CA PHE A 290 -16.38 -0.66 12.32
C PHE A 290 -16.57 0.30 13.49
N ILE A 291 -16.87 1.57 13.20
CA ILE A 291 -17.10 2.64 14.17
C ILE A 291 -18.48 3.21 13.91
N ASN A 292 -19.46 2.89 14.76
CA ASN A 292 -20.84 3.30 14.55
C ASN A 292 -21.49 3.81 15.84
N PRO A 293 -21.09 5.00 16.30
CA PRO A 293 -21.72 5.62 17.45
C PRO A 293 -23.07 6.25 17.09
N PHE A 294 -24.02 6.17 18.01
CA PHE A 294 -25.35 6.78 17.93
C PHE A 294 -25.61 7.68 19.15
N TYR A 295 -25.81 8.98 18.89
CA TYR A 295 -26.05 9.97 19.94
C TYR A 295 -27.35 10.75 19.74
N LYS A 296 -28.05 11.01 20.85
CA LYS A 296 -29.16 11.96 20.90
C LYS A 296 -28.68 13.41 20.99
N ARG A 297 -27.71 13.73 21.87
CA ARG A 297 -27.03 15.03 21.99
C ARG A 297 -25.57 14.85 22.47
N PRO A 298 -24.57 14.70 21.59
CA PRO A 298 -23.19 14.49 22.02
C PRO A 298 -22.56 15.79 22.55
N SER A 299 -21.88 15.71 23.70
CA SER A 299 -21.16 16.86 24.27
C SER A 299 -19.71 16.93 23.77
N LYS A 300 -18.99 15.80 23.77
CA LYS A 300 -17.62 15.64 23.23
C LYS A 300 -17.42 14.22 22.70
N PHE A 301 -17.06 14.05 21.43
CA PHE A 301 -16.80 12.74 20.81
C PHE A 301 -15.53 12.81 19.95
N LYS A 302 -14.50 12.06 20.30
CA LYS A 302 -13.24 12.07 19.55
C LYS A 302 -12.78 10.64 19.33
N VAL A 303 -12.62 10.27 18.06
CA VAL A 303 -11.87 9.06 17.68
C VAL A 303 -10.59 9.52 17.00
N LYS A 304 -9.45 8.99 17.43
CA LYS A 304 -8.17 9.19 16.78
C LYS A 304 -7.60 7.84 16.35
N ILE A 305 -7.27 7.70 15.08
CA ILE A 305 -6.53 6.58 14.50
C ILE A 305 -5.21 7.17 14.04
N ILE A 306 -4.10 6.78 14.66
CA ILE A 306 -2.80 7.44 14.51
C ILE A 306 -1.69 6.42 14.25
N ASN A 307 -0.73 6.75 13.39
CA ASN A 307 0.49 5.96 13.17
C ASN A 307 0.21 4.49 12.86
N SER A 308 -0.93 4.19 12.24
CA SER A 308 -1.41 2.81 12.07
C SER A 308 -1.28 2.38 10.61
N VAL A 309 -1.04 1.09 10.42
CA VAL A 309 -0.84 0.46 9.10
C VAL A 309 -1.99 -0.50 8.84
N PHE A 310 -2.64 -0.31 7.70
CA PHE A 310 -3.69 -1.17 7.20
C PHE A 310 -3.22 -1.77 5.87
N HIS A 311 -2.94 -3.07 5.87
CA HIS A 311 -2.30 -3.74 4.74
C HIS A 311 -3.05 -5.00 4.29
N ASN A 312 -3.29 -5.16 2.99
CA ASN A 312 -3.82 -6.41 2.43
C ASN A 312 -5.14 -6.90 3.06
N ASN A 313 -6.09 -5.98 3.28
CA ASN A 313 -7.41 -6.33 3.79
C ASN A 313 -8.44 -6.37 2.65
N THR A 314 -9.35 -7.35 2.61
CA THR A 314 -10.20 -7.59 1.43
C THR A 314 -11.58 -6.93 1.50
N ALA A 315 -11.99 -6.47 2.68
CA ALA A 315 -13.26 -5.78 2.91
C ALA A 315 -13.08 -4.28 3.12
N ARG A 316 -14.16 -3.56 3.43
CA ARG A 316 -14.05 -2.16 3.86
C ARG A 316 -13.05 -2.05 5.00
N THR A 317 -11.93 -1.36 4.80
CA THR A 317 -10.88 -1.31 5.82
C THR A 317 -11.38 -0.59 7.06
N VAL A 318 -11.97 0.60 6.88
CA VAL A 318 -12.63 1.33 7.95
C VAL A 318 -14.00 1.81 7.49
N HIS A 319 -15.03 1.43 8.25
CA HIS A 319 -16.38 1.97 8.12
C HIS A 319 -16.66 2.85 9.33
N ALA A 320 -16.87 4.15 9.10
CA ALA A 320 -17.19 5.12 10.12
C ALA A 320 -18.55 5.77 9.84
N ASP A 321 -19.49 5.65 10.78
CA ASP A 321 -20.83 6.20 10.65
C ASP A 321 -21.26 6.93 11.94
N ILE A 322 -21.15 8.25 11.96
CA ILE A 322 -21.52 9.06 13.14
C ILE A 322 -23.01 9.41 13.07
N LYS A 323 -23.85 8.67 13.81
CA LYS A 323 -25.30 8.87 13.79
C LYS A 323 -25.74 9.94 14.81
N ARG A 324 -26.72 10.74 14.41
CA ARG A 324 -27.39 11.74 15.26
C ARG A 324 -28.92 11.57 15.24
N TRP A 325 -29.58 11.95 16.32
CA TRP A 325 -31.03 12.18 16.34
C TRP A 325 -31.37 13.49 15.62
N ARG A 326 -32.56 13.58 14.99
CA ARG A 326 -32.93 14.70 14.10
C ARG A 326 -32.82 16.06 14.82
N PHE A 327 -32.50 17.13 14.07
CA PHE A 327 -32.50 18.56 14.46
C PHE A 327 -31.24 19.24 15.10
N TYR A 328 -30.09 18.58 15.32
CA TYR A 328 -28.90 19.25 15.95
C TYR A 328 -27.64 19.28 15.08
N THR A 329 -27.00 20.44 14.90
CA THR A 329 -25.69 20.55 14.23
C THR A 329 -24.59 19.85 15.03
N PHE A 330 -23.61 19.24 14.34
CA PHE A 330 -22.48 18.60 15.01
C PHE A 330 -21.57 19.68 15.63
N PRO A 331 -21.28 19.67 16.95
CA PRO A 331 -20.30 20.58 17.53
C PRO A 331 -18.89 20.27 17.02
N GLN A 332 -17.97 21.24 17.11
CA GLN A 332 -16.58 21.03 16.68
C GLN A 332 -15.86 19.91 17.45
N SER A 333 -16.34 19.59 18.65
CA SER A 333 -15.84 18.55 19.54
C SER A 333 -16.19 17.12 19.11
N VAL A 334 -16.93 16.93 18.01
CA VAL A 334 -17.37 15.63 17.46
C VAL A 334 -16.66 15.37 16.14
N TYR A 335 -15.63 14.52 16.13
CA TYR A 335 -14.90 14.16 14.91
C TYR A 335 -14.17 12.81 15.00
N ILE A 336 -13.84 12.26 13.82
CA ILE A 336 -12.89 11.17 13.64
C ILE A 336 -11.65 11.72 12.95
N LEU A 337 -10.48 11.48 13.53
CA LEU A 337 -9.18 11.91 13.02
C LEU A 337 -8.35 10.69 12.63
N PHE A 338 -7.93 10.65 11.38
CA PHE A 338 -6.89 9.80 10.85
C PHE A 338 -5.62 10.65 10.75
N ASN A 339 -4.54 10.27 11.42
CA ASN A 339 -3.29 11.01 11.40
C ASN A 339 -2.09 10.09 11.18
N ASN A 340 -1.32 10.34 10.13
CA ASN A 340 -0.12 9.55 9.80
C ASN A 340 -0.41 8.04 9.66
N ASN A 341 -1.48 7.67 8.94
CA ASN A 341 -1.83 6.27 8.70
C ASN A 341 -1.48 5.85 7.28
N THR A 342 -1.10 4.58 7.11
CA THR A 342 -0.83 4.00 5.80
C THR A 342 -1.90 2.96 5.46
N PHE A 343 -2.51 3.09 4.29
CA PHE A 343 -3.46 2.15 3.71
C PHE A 343 -2.85 1.59 2.43
N ALA A 344 -2.34 0.37 2.47
CA ALA A 344 -1.64 -0.25 1.34
C ALA A 344 -2.32 -1.56 0.92
N LYS A 345 -2.53 -1.75 -0.39
CA LYS A 345 -3.02 -3.04 -0.96
C LYS A 345 -4.36 -3.52 -0.39
N ASN A 346 -5.21 -2.62 0.10
CA ASN A 346 -6.53 -2.99 0.61
C ASN A 346 -7.57 -3.08 -0.52
N GLY A 347 -8.66 -3.81 -0.30
CA GLY A 347 -9.73 -4.08 -1.25
C GLY A 347 -9.49 -5.26 -2.20
N TYR A 348 -8.32 -5.91 -2.12
CA TYR A 348 -7.99 -7.04 -3.00
C TYR A 348 -8.95 -8.22 -2.78
N PHE A 349 -9.62 -8.70 -3.83
CA PHE A 349 -10.58 -9.80 -3.75
C PHE A 349 -9.98 -11.11 -4.25
N VAL A 350 -10.17 -12.18 -3.47
CA VAL A 350 -10.06 -13.57 -3.93
C VAL A 350 -11.49 -14.08 -4.11
N HIS A 351 -11.80 -14.54 -5.32
CA HIS A 351 -13.11 -15.02 -5.76
C HIS A 351 -13.85 -15.94 -4.75
N PRO A 352 -15.21 -15.96 -4.76
CA PRO A 352 -16.13 -15.08 -5.50
C PRO A 352 -16.49 -13.81 -4.70
N PRO A 353 -16.85 -12.71 -5.37
CA PRO A 353 -17.20 -11.46 -4.70
C PRO A 353 -18.52 -11.62 -3.91
N PRO A 354 -18.58 -11.24 -2.62
CA PRO A 354 -19.84 -10.88 -2.01
C PRO A 354 -20.35 -9.66 -2.77
N ALA A 355 -21.67 -9.55 -2.88
CA ALA A 355 -22.40 -8.43 -3.48
C ALA A 355 -22.20 -7.07 -2.75
N LEU A 356 -21.12 -6.90 -1.99
CA LEU A 356 -20.88 -5.75 -1.10
C LEU A 356 -19.75 -4.84 -1.60
N TYR A 357 -20.10 -3.57 -1.73
CA TYR A 357 -19.20 -2.42 -1.84
C TYR A 357 -18.05 -2.47 -0.82
N SER A 358 -16.80 -2.37 -1.28
CA SER A 358 -15.59 -2.49 -0.46
C SER A 358 -14.58 -1.35 -0.67
N PRO A 359 -14.97 -0.09 -0.40
CA PRO A 359 -14.00 1.02 -0.33
C PRO A 359 -13.07 0.87 0.88
N VAL A 360 -11.86 1.43 0.81
CA VAL A 360 -10.89 1.41 1.92
C VAL A 360 -11.46 2.18 3.11
N LEU A 361 -11.83 3.44 2.90
CA LEU A 361 -12.49 4.30 3.88
C LEU A 361 -13.92 4.61 3.45
N TYR A 362 -14.87 4.19 4.27
CA TYR A 362 -16.29 4.52 4.11
C TYR A 362 -16.71 5.49 5.22
N LEU A 363 -16.80 6.78 4.89
CA LEU A 363 -16.96 7.87 5.85
C LEU A 363 -18.35 8.49 5.74
N LYS A 364 -19.28 8.00 6.55
CA LYS A 364 -20.69 8.40 6.53
C LYS A 364 -21.00 9.34 7.71
N ARG A 365 -21.64 10.47 7.43
CA ARG A 365 -22.09 11.50 8.39
C ARG A 365 -21.02 12.04 9.36
N GLY A 366 -21.22 13.26 9.86
CA GLY A 366 -20.32 13.86 10.87
C GLY A 366 -19.03 14.41 10.28
N ARG A 367 -18.04 14.70 11.14
CA ARG A 367 -16.79 15.36 10.76
C ARG A 367 -15.61 14.37 10.75
N HIS A 368 -14.86 14.35 9.67
CA HIS A 368 -13.71 13.49 9.45
C HIS A 368 -12.48 14.33 9.10
N ARG A 369 -11.30 13.92 9.55
CA ARG A 369 -10.03 14.61 9.29
C ARG A 369 -8.99 13.57 8.90
N LEU A 370 -8.34 13.74 7.75
CA LEU A 370 -7.28 12.87 7.25
C LEU A 370 -6.02 13.71 7.12
N TYR A 371 -5.06 13.51 8.01
CA TYR A 371 -3.81 14.26 8.07
C TYR A 371 -2.62 13.33 7.85
N GLY A 372 -1.69 13.66 6.96
CA GLY A 372 -0.46 12.86 6.80
C GLY A 372 -0.69 11.43 6.33
N CYS A 373 -1.84 11.10 5.72
CA CYS A 373 -2.20 9.72 5.41
C CYS A 373 -1.71 9.31 4.02
N THR A 374 -1.26 8.07 3.89
CA THR A 374 -0.79 7.48 2.62
C THR A 374 -1.74 6.38 2.16
N PHE A 375 -2.16 6.45 0.90
CA PHE A 375 -2.98 5.45 0.23
C PHE A 375 -2.18 4.91 -0.95
N GLU A 376 -1.80 3.65 -0.91
CA GLU A 376 -0.94 3.03 -1.91
C GLU A 376 -1.58 1.77 -2.46
N ASP A 377 -1.75 1.71 -3.78
CA ASP A 377 -2.19 0.51 -4.51
C ASP A 377 -3.42 -0.16 -3.89
N ASN A 378 -4.42 0.65 -3.53
CA ASN A 378 -5.69 0.10 -3.05
C ASN A 378 -6.60 -0.27 -4.22
N TYR A 379 -7.29 -1.39 -4.06
CA TYR A 379 -8.15 -2.05 -5.03
C TYR A 379 -9.61 -2.05 -4.54
N PRO A 380 -10.27 -0.89 -4.36
CA PRO A 380 -11.67 -0.89 -3.98
C PRO A 380 -12.51 -1.67 -5.01
N HIS A 381 -13.68 -2.14 -4.57
CA HIS A 381 -14.62 -2.87 -5.42
C HIS A 381 -16.06 -2.41 -5.14
N GLY A 382 -16.93 -2.47 -6.15
CA GLY A 382 -18.32 -2.01 -6.10
C GLY A 382 -18.47 -0.51 -6.41
N THR A 383 -19.69 -0.04 -6.65
CA THR A 383 -19.99 1.36 -7.01
C THR A 383 -20.37 2.20 -5.78
N PRO A 384 -19.68 3.31 -5.46
CA PRO A 384 -18.58 3.92 -6.17
C PRO A 384 -17.24 3.19 -5.91
N ASN A 385 -16.50 2.97 -6.99
CA ASN A 385 -15.25 2.21 -6.97
C ASN A 385 -14.08 3.05 -6.47
N SER A 386 -14.09 3.46 -5.21
CA SER A 386 -13.18 4.47 -4.67
C SER A 386 -12.45 4.06 -3.41
N ALA A 387 -11.20 4.50 -3.25
CA ALA A 387 -10.45 4.28 -2.00
C ALA A 387 -11.13 4.99 -0.82
N VAL A 388 -11.51 6.26 -0.99
CA VAL A 388 -12.29 7.02 -0.01
C VAL A 388 -13.70 7.27 -0.57
N VAL A 389 -14.72 6.89 0.19
CA VAL A 389 -16.14 7.06 -0.18
C VAL A 389 -16.87 7.86 0.89
N VAL A 390 -17.57 8.90 0.44
CA VAL A 390 -18.37 9.81 1.26
C VAL A 390 -19.83 9.76 0.78
N PRO A 391 -20.65 8.83 1.30
CA PRO A 391 -21.92 8.44 0.66
C PRO A 391 -23.14 9.29 1.06
N SER A 392 -23.00 10.33 1.90
CA SER A 392 -24.18 10.98 2.53
C SER A 392 -24.07 12.48 2.77
N ASN A 393 -25.24 13.11 2.73
CA ASN A 393 -25.57 14.54 2.71
C ASN A 393 -25.27 15.37 3.99
N SER A 394 -24.25 15.04 4.78
CA SER A 394 -23.82 15.84 5.95
C SER A 394 -22.40 15.47 6.44
N ALA A 395 -21.60 14.79 5.63
CA ALA A 395 -20.22 14.49 5.98
C ALA A 395 -19.34 15.71 5.65
N ASN A 396 -18.52 16.13 6.61
CA ASN A 396 -17.52 17.17 6.43
C ASN A 396 -16.14 16.53 6.58
N ILE A 397 -15.32 16.58 5.53
CA ILE A 397 -14.02 15.94 5.49
C ILE A 397 -12.95 16.99 5.25
N VAL A 398 -11.91 16.98 6.08
CA VAL A 398 -10.70 17.77 5.86
C VAL A 398 -9.56 16.83 5.51
N ILE A 399 -8.94 17.02 4.35
CA ILE A 399 -7.78 16.27 3.88
C ILE A 399 -6.58 17.21 3.92
N LYS A 400 -5.50 16.81 4.60
CA LYS A 400 -4.30 17.61 4.75
C LYS A 400 -3.05 16.74 4.62
N ASP A 401 -2.07 17.19 3.86
CA ASP A 401 -0.75 16.56 3.81
C ASP A 401 -0.82 15.05 3.44
N CYS A 402 -1.73 14.63 2.56
CA CYS A 402 -1.97 13.23 2.22
C CYS A 402 -1.39 12.84 0.85
N LEU A 403 -1.00 11.56 0.71
CA LEU A 403 -0.49 10.97 -0.52
C LEU A 403 -1.43 9.87 -1.02
N PHE A 404 -1.87 9.96 -2.27
CA PHE A 404 -2.61 8.94 -2.98
C PHE A 404 -1.77 8.46 -4.17
N SER A 405 -1.22 7.26 -4.07
CA SER A 405 -0.37 6.65 -5.10
C SER A 405 -1.03 5.40 -5.67
N LYS A 406 -0.95 5.25 -6.99
CA LYS A 406 -1.43 4.07 -7.68
C LYS A 406 -0.54 3.69 -8.86
N THR A 407 0.05 2.51 -8.74
CA THR A 407 0.96 1.90 -9.72
C THR A 407 0.25 0.89 -10.63
N ASN A 408 -0.88 0.32 -10.19
CA ASN A 408 -1.57 -0.77 -10.88
C ASN A 408 -2.84 -0.31 -11.66
N THR A 409 -3.21 -1.06 -12.70
CA THR A 409 -4.09 -0.72 -13.84
C THR A 409 -5.60 -0.75 -13.58
N THR A 410 -6.06 -0.79 -12.33
CA THR A 410 -7.50 -0.89 -12.05
C THR A 410 -8.24 0.43 -12.31
N LYS A 411 -9.49 0.38 -12.79
CA LYS A 411 -10.36 1.57 -12.99
C LYS A 411 -10.98 2.09 -11.68
N SER A 412 -10.20 2.20 -10.61
CA SER A 412 -10.70 2.74 -9.32
C SER A 412 -10.34 4.21 -9.11
N LEU A 413 -11.32 4.93 -8.57
CA LEU A 413 -11.21 6.29 -8.06
C LEU A 413 -10.40 6.34 -6.78
N GLN A 414 -9.78 7.49 -6.52
CA GLN A 414 -9.14 7.75 -5.23
C GLN A 414 -10.16 8.29 -4.22
N ILE A 415 -11.01 9.23 -4.66
CA ILE A 415 -12.01 9.87 -3.81
C ILE A 415 -13.35 9.95 -4.55
N TYR A 416 -14.42 9.51 -3.89
CA TYR A 416 -15.79 9.71 -4.33
C TYR A 416 -16.59 10.39 -3.22
N ALA A 417 -17.41 11.36 -3.60
CA ALA A 417 -18.26 12.10 -2.70
C ALA A 417 -19.67 12.31 -3.27
N ALA A 418 -20.68 11.90 -2.51
CA ALA A 418 -22.08 12.09 -2.83
C ALA A 418 -22.51 13.56 -2.61
N PRO A 419 -23.67 13.98 -3.17
CA PRO A 419 -24.18 15.34 -3.02
C PRO A 419 -24.33 15.77 -1.55
N SER A 420 -24.21 17.08 -1.29
CA SER A 420 -24.33 17.68 0.06
C SER A 420 -23.26 17.26 1.07
N SER A 421 -22.15 16.69 0.60
CA SER A 421 -20.93 16.51 1.40
C SER A 421 -20.00 17.73 1.24
N ARG A 422 -19.14 17.99 2.23
CA ARG A 422 -18.12 19.05 2.15
C ARG A 422 -16.74 18.45 2.28
N ILE A 423 -15.89 18.70 1.29
CA ILE A 423 -14.49 18.26 1.28
C ILE A 423 -13.60 19.50 1.26
N VAL A 424 -12.65 19.57 2.19
CA VAL A 424 -11.70 20.68 2.31
C VAL A 424 -10.28 20.14 2.22
N PHE A 425 -9.54 20.54 1.19
CA PHE A 425 -8.11 20.28 1.06
C PHE A 425 -7.29 21.40 1.70
N LYS A 426 -6.29 21.03 2.51
CA LYS A 426 -5.36 21.94 3.18
C LYS A 426 -3.92 21.41 3.04
N GLY A 427 -2.92 22.27 3.18
CA GLY A 427 -1.51 21.83 3.09
C GLY A 427 -1.18 21.28 1.71
N ILE A 428 -0.41 20.18 1.63
CA ILE A 428 0.04 19.59 0.36
C ILE A 428 -0.61 18.20 0.17
N THR A 429 -1.55 18.06 -0.75
CA THR A 429 -2.13 16.74 -1.09
C THR A 429 -1.66 16.30 -2.47
N ILE A 430 -1.10 15.11 -2.58
CA ILE A 430 -0.51 14.59 -3.83
C ILE A 430 -1.30 13.37 -4.30
N PHE A 431 -1.70 13.39 -5.57
CA PHE A 431 -2.26 12.27 -6.31
C PHE A 431 -1.28 11.89 -7.41
N THR A 432 -0.73 10.68 -7.32
CA THR A 432 0.24 10.13 -8.28
C THR A 432 -0.38 8.92 -8.95
N ILE A 433 -0.74 9.06 -10.22
CA ILE A 433 -1.19 7.95 -11.07
C ILE A 433 -0.03 7.56 -11.98
N ILE A 434 0.49 6.35 -11.78
CA ILE A 434 1.56 5.77 -12.62
C ILE A 434 0.98 4.72 -13.57
N ALA A 435 -0.17 4.14 -13.22
CA ALA A 435 -0.82 3.11 -14.01
C ALA A 435 -1.26 3.63 -15.40
N THR A 436 -0.74 3.01 -16.45
CA THR A 436 -1.09 3.29 -17.84
C THR A 436 -2.20 2.34 -18.26
N LEU A 437 -3.49 2.71 -18.11
CA LEU A 437 -4.62 2.12 -18.86
C LEU A 437 -5.94 2.85 -18.52
N SER A 438 -6.61 3.37 -19.57
CA SER A 438 -7.95 4.01 -19.60
C SER A 438 -8.16 5.28 -18.76
N ASP A 439 -9.21 6.03 -19.09
CA ASP A 439 -9.60 7.31 -18.46
C ASP A 439 -9.85 7.15 -16.96
N GLN A 440 -8.80 7.32 -16.15
CA GLN A 440 -8.89 7.09 -14.72
C GLN A 440 -9.42 8.35 -14.04
N VAL A 441 -10.62 8.24 -13.47
CA VAL A 441 -11.18 9.27 -12.60
C VAL A 441 -10.40 9.29 -11.30
N ILE A 442 -9.77 10.42 -10.97
CA ILE A 442 -9.05 10.63 -9.71
C ILE A 442 -10.07 10.91 -8.61
N MET A 443 -10.94 11.86 -8.87
CA MET A 443 -11.92 12.35 -7.91
C MET A 443 -13.23 12.69 -8.59
N GLU A 444 -14.32 12.32 -7.92
CA GLU A 444 -15.68 12.64 -8.32
C GLU A 444 -16.47 13.16 -7.12
N HIS A 445 -17.12 14.31 -7.30
CA HIS A 445 -18.08 14.88 -6.38
C HIS A 445 -19.37 15.20 -7.15
N GLU A 446 -20.43 14.45 -6.88
CA GLU A 446 -21.74 14.62 -7.50
C GLU A 446 -22.47 15.87 -6.98
N SER A 447 -23.24 16.53 -7.85
CA SER A 447 -24.02 17.73 -7.51
C SER A 447 -25.53 17.47 -7.60
N MET A 448 -26.26 17.78 -6.53
CA MET A 448 -27.71 18.01 -6.53
C MET A 448 -28.01 19.21 -5.63
N GLY A 449 -28.04 20.41 -6.22
CA GLY A 449 -28.38 21.68 -5.53
C GLY A 449 -27.27 22.30 -4.67
N ASN A 450 -27.60 23.41 -3.99
CA ASN A 450 -26.66 24.36 -3.35
C ASN A 450 -25.94 23.87 -2.06
N ALA A 451 -25.91 22.57 -1.74
CA ALA A 451 -25.54 22.10 -0.40
C ALA A 451 -24.18 21.37 -0.28
N GLY A 452 -23.54 20.97 -1.39
CA GLY A 452 -22.23 20.30 -1.40
C GLY A 452 -21.10 21.23 -1.86
N GLN A 453 -19.90 21.07 -1.29
CA GLN A 453 -18.76 21.96 -1.58
C GLN A 453 -17.44 21.19 -1.53
N VAL A 454 -16.68 21.23 -2.62
CA VAL A 454 -15.23 20.97 -2.60
C VAL A 454 -14.49 22.30 -2.45
N GLU A 455 -13.59 22.38 -1.47
CA GLU A 455 -12.84 23.57 -1.12
C GLU A 455 -11.34 23.30 -1.13
N ILE A 456 -10.58 24.06 -1.90
CA ILE A 456 -9.11 23.95 -1.93
C ILE A 456 -8.51 25.18 -1.24
N ARG A 457 -7.90 24.99 -0.06
CA ARG A 457 -7.17 26.02 0.71
C ARG A 457 -5.66 25.75 0.79
N GLY A 458 -5.14 24.92 -0.10
CA GLY A 458 -3.74 24.49 -0.12
C GLY A 458 -3.32 24.04 -1.50
N THR A 459 -2.20 23.33 -1.58
CA THR A 459 -1.67 22.80 -2.83
C THR A 459 -2.17 21.38 -3.05
N VAL A 460 -2.88 21.18 -4.16
CA VAL A 460 -3.25 19.85 -4.66
C VAL A 460 -2.42 19.58 -5.91
N HIS A 461 -1.62 18.52 -5.87
CA HIS A 461 -0.85 18.02 -7.00
C HIS A 461 -1.55 16.80 -7.58
N MET A 462 -1.98 16.87 -8.83
CA MET A 462 -2.45 15.68 -9.56
C MET A 462 -1.48 15.42 -10.70
N ILE A 463 -0.88 14.23 -10.75
CA ILE A 463 0.13 13.84 -11.73
C ILE A 463 -0.41 12.65 -12.54
N CYS A 464 -0.63 12.86 -13.83
CA CYS A 464 -1.00 11.82 -14.79
C CYS A 464 0.24 11.13 -15.38
N PRO A 465 0.12 9.88 -15.86
CA PRO A 465 1.21 9.21 -16.58
C PRO A 465 1.46 9.85 -17.96
N SER A 466 2.62 9.60 -18.56
CA SER A 466 2.93 10.07 -19.92
C SER A 466 1.94 9.46 -20.92
N GLY A 467 1.56 10.24 -21.95
CA GLY A 467 0.50 9.90 -22.91
C GLY A 467 -0.93 10.20 -22.47
N TYR A 468 -1.11 10.76 -21.27
CA TYR A 468 -2.41 11.17 -20.72
C TYR A 468 -2.43 12.66 -20.43
N ARG A 469 -3.53 13.32 -20.82
CA ARG A 469 -3.82 14.71 -20.45
C ARG A 469 -4.69 14.77 -19.20
N PHE A 470 -4.59 15.86 -18.46
CA PHE A 470 -5.44 16.09 -17.29
C PHE A 470 -6.77 16.71 -17.75
N ASN A 471 -7.88 16.07 -17.45
CA ASN A 471 -9.22 16.58 -17.73
C ASN A 471 -9.90 16.98 -16.42
N PHE A 472 -10.46 18.18 -16.37
CA PHE A 472 -11.25 18.64 -15.23
C PHE A 472 -12.45 19.45 -15.72
N MET A 473 -13.58 19.29 -15.04
CA MET A 473 -14.76 20.13 -15.27
C MET A 473 -14.97 21.05 -14.06
N ASN A 474 -15.15 22.34 -14.33
CA ASN A 474 -15.33 23.38 -13.32
C ASN A 474 -16.67 24.10 -13.55
N HIS A 475 -17.52 24.14 -12.53
CA HIS A 475 -18.65 25.06 -12.48
C HIS A 475 -18.49 26.02 -11.30
N ASN A 476 -18.39 27.31 -11.65
CA ASN A 476 -18.39 28.53 -10.84
C ASN A 476 -17.15 28.80 -9.96
N LEU A 477 -16.42 29.87 -10.32
CA LEU A 477 -15.39 30.52 -9.51
C LEU A 477 -15.99 31.72 -8.74
N HIS A 478 -15.75 31.79 -7.43
CA HIS A 478 -15.88 33.04 -6.69
C HIS A 478 -14.73 33.20 -5.69
N GLY A 479 -13.74 34.04 -6.03
CA GLY A 479 -12.64 34.46 -5.15
C GLY A 479 -11.43 33.50 -5.04
N GLN A 480 -10.51 33.80 -4.10
CA GLN A 480 -9.30 33.01 -3.78
C GLN A 480 -9.60 31.61 -3.20
N ILE A 481 -10.85 31.34 -2.83
CA ILE A 481 -11.33 30.05 -2.35
C ILE A 481 -12.17 29.43 -3.45
N LEU A 482 -11.67 28.36 -4.07
CA LEU A 482 -12.43 27.60 -5.07
C LEU A 482 -13.48 26.76 -4.36
N THR A 483 -14.75 27.03 -4.64
CA THR A 483 -15.88 26.26 -4.12
C THR A 483 -16.63 25.60 -5.27
N TRP A 484 -16.56 24.28 -5.38
CA TRP A 484 -17.21 23.55 -6.48
C TRP A 484 -18.42 22.76 -6.01
N LEU A 485 -19.53 22.94 -6.73
CA LEU A 485 -20.77 22.17 -6.56
C LEU A 485 -20.67 20.78 -7.20
N TYR A 486 -20.07 20.72 -8.39
CA TYR A 486 -19.66 19.51 -9.07
C TYR A 486 -18.16 19.56 -9.30
N PHE A 487 -17.44 18.51 -8.93
CA PHE A 487 -16.00 18.40 -9.21
C PHE A 487 -15.69 17.05 -9.80
N TYR A 488 -15.03 17.07 -10.95
CA TYR A 488 -14.58 15.89 -11.65
C TYR A 488 -13.16 16.13 -12.15
N ALA A 489 -12.25 15.23 -11.79
CA ALA A 489 -10.86 15.25 -12.25
C ALA A 489 -10.46 13.85 -12.72
N SER A 490 -9.93 13.75 -13.93
CA SER A 490 -9.49 12.48 -14.51
C SER A 490 -8.23 12.65 -15.37
N CYS A 491 -7.48 11.56 -15.53
CA CYS A 491 -6.42 11.45 -16.53
C CYS A 491 -7.02 10.81 -17.77
N VAL A 492 -7.11 11.56 -18.87
CA VAL A 492 -7.70 11.12 -20.13
C VAL A 492 -6.60 10.78 -21.13
N GLN A 493 -6.74 9.66 -21.82
CA GLN A 493 -5.76 9.23 -22.80
C GLN A 493 -5.69 10.21 -23.98
N CYS A 494 -4.49 10.48 -24.50
CA CYS A 494 -4.35 11.28 -25.72
C CYS A 494 -5.07 10.57 -26.90
N PRO A 495 -5.77 11.32 -27.79
CA PRO A 495 -6.48 10.76 -28.93
C PRO A 495 -5.60 9.87 -29.84
N ARG A 496 -6.22 9.01 -30.65
CA ARG A 496 -5.51 8.19 -31.64
C ARG A 496 -4.61 9.06 -32.53
N LYS A 497 -3.42 8.57 -32.86
CA LYS A 497 -2.38 9.26 -33.65
C LYS A 497 -1.79 10.51 -32.99
N THR A 498 -1.93 10.66 -31.67
CA THR A 498 -1.27 11.72 -30.91
C THR A 498 -0.46 11.15 -29.75
N TYR A 499 0.50 11.92 -29.22
CA TYR A 499 1.36 11.52 -28.11
C TYR A 499 1.62 12.66 -27.12
N SER A 500 2.05 12.31 -25.91
CA SER A 500 2.58 13.25 -24.92
C SER A 500 3.73 12.64 -24.13
N ILE A 501 4.86 13.34 -24.03
CA ILE A 501 5.98 12.96 -23.15
C ILE A 501 5.81 13.59 -21.77
N GLU A 502 5.36 14.84 -21.73
CA GLU A 502 5.04 15.53 -20.50
C GLU A 502 3.93 14.81 -19.73
N LYS A 503 4.00 14.95 -18.41
CA LYS A 503 3.02 14.42 -17.47
C LYS A 503 2.01 15.50 -17.11
N GLY A 504 0.73 15.15 -17.17
CA GLY A 504 -0.35 16.09 -16.90
C GLY A 504 -0.27 16.49 -15.45
N ARG A 505 -0.18 17.79 -15.18
CA ARG A 505 -0.01 18.30 -13.82
C ARG A 505 -1.03 19.39 -13.54
N LEU A 506 -1.84 19.16 -12.52
CA LEU A 506 -2.56 20.23 -11.83
C LEU A 506 -1.69 20.67 -10.65
N LYS A 507 -1.30 21.95 -10.63
CA LYS A 507 -0.60 22.57 -9.48
C LYS A 507 -1.24 23.92 -9.18
N ASN A 508 -1.75 24.10 -7.96
CA ASN A 508 -2.33 25.37 -7.49
C ASN A 508 -3.37 25.98 -8.45
N ASN A 509 -4.26 25.15 -9.01
CA ASN A 509 -5.29 25.58 -9.97
C ASN A 509 -4.75 26.13 -11.31
N ILE A 510 -3.44 26.06 -11.54
CA ILE A 510 -2.82 26.24 -12.84
C ILE A 510 -2.74 24.85 -13.46
N THR A 511 -3.52 24.65 -14.51
CA THR A 511 -3.47 23.46 -15.33
C THR A 511 -2.37 23.65 -16.34
N ASN A 512 -1.33 22.83 -16.27
CA ASN A 512 -0.53 22.59 -17.47
C ASN A 512 -1.35 21.61 -18.30
N ASP A 513 -2.27 22.16 -19.08
CA ASP A 513 -3.05 21.38 -20.04
C ASP A 513 -2.05 20.85 -21.07
N ILE A 514 -1.79 19.55 -21.04
CA ILE A 514 -0.80 18.99 -21.93
C ILE A 514 -1.36 19.03 -23.34
N SER A 515 -0.58 19.61 -24.24
CA SER A 515 -0.85 19.53 -25.67
C SER A 515 -0.49 18.12 -26.17
N CYS A 516 -1.48 17.30 -26.50
CA CYS A 516 -1.24 16.07 -27.25
C CYS A 516 -0.77 16.43 -28.67
N TYR A 517 0.43 16.02 -29.05
CA TYR A 517 1.02 16.35 -30.35
C TYR A 517 0.70 15.29 -31.40
N ASN A 518 0.54 15.70 -32.65
CA ASN A 518 0.37 14.78 -33.77
C ASN A 518 1.57 13.86 -33.93
N CYS A 519 1.33 12.59 -34.26
CA CYS A 519 2.37 11.60 -34.44
C CYS A 519 3.36 12.02 -35.56
N PRO A 520 4.66 12.17 -35.27
CA PRO A 520 5.63 12.57 -36.26
C PRO A 520 5.93 11.41 -37.24
N ARG A 521 6.41 11.76 -38.44
CA ARG A 521 6.92 10.76 -39.38
C ARG A 521 8.15 10.07 -38.78
N GLY A 522 8.25 8.75 -38.92
CA GLY A 522 9.29 7.93 -38.29
C GLY A 522 8.91 7.34 -36.92
N ALA A 523 7.67 7.58 -36.46
CA ALA A 523 7.14 7.02 -35.21
C ALA A 523 5.81 6.27 -35.40
N VAL A 524 5.48 5.45 -34.41
CA VAL A 524 4.16 4.87 -34.19
C VAL A 524 3.64 5.41 -32.86
N CYS A 525 2.44 6.00 -32.88
CA CYS A 525 1.80 6.52 -31.67
C CYS A 525 0.58 5.67 -31.35
N GLU A 526 0.73 4.81 -30.36
CA GLU A 526 -0.33 3.95 -29.84
C GLU A 526 -0.63 4.32 -28.41
N SER A 527 -1.91 4.44 -28.08
CA SER A 527 -2.35 4.68 -26.72
C SER A 527 -1.79 5.95 -26.06
N GLY A 528 -1.47 6.98 -26.84
CA GLY A 528 -0.86 8.23 -26.35
C GLY A 528 0.65 8.14 -26.09
N GLN A 529 1.24 6.96 -26.27
CA GLN A 529 2.68 6.72 -26.13
C GLN A 529 3.38 6.79 -27.49
N LEU A 530 4.68 7.07 -27.46
CA LEU A 530 5.50 7.29 -28.64
C LEU A 530 6.52 6.15 -28.80
N TYR A 531 6.40 5.41 -29.89
CA TYR A 531 7.29 4.32 -30.28
C TYR A 531 8.05 4.71 -31.55
N VAL A 532 9.34 4.36 -31.64
CA VAL A 532 10.14 4.61 -32.84
C VAL A 532 9.91 3.53 -33.89
N LYS A 533 9.85 3.90 -35.17
CA LYS A 533 9.83 2.94 -36.29
C LYS A 533 11.23 2.44 -36.62
N ARG A 534 11.30 1.26 -37.24
CA ARG A 534 12.54 0.71 -37.81
C ARG A 534 13.35 1.75 -38.58
N GLY A 535 14.65 1.86 -38.26
CA GLY A 535 15.59 2.75 -38.96
C GLY A 535 15.48 4.23 -38.62
N PHE A 536 14.70 4.61 -37.60
CA PHE A 536 14.62 5.99 -37.11
C PHE A 536 15.17 6.12 -35.68
N TRP A 537 15.55 7.34 -35.31
CA TRP A 537 15.90 7.73 -33.96
C TRP A 537 15.31 9.10 -33.63
N GLY A 538 14.71 9.23 -32.46
CA GLY A 538 14.01 10.43 -32.01
C GLY A 538 14.86 11.29 -31.07
N ASN A 539 14.80 12.61 -31.27
CA ASN A 539 15.33 13.58 -30.33
C ASN A 539 14.22 14.52 -29.84
N GLU A 540 14.23 14.83 -28.55
CA GLU A 540 13.30 15.76 -27.92
C GLU A 540 13.81 17.19 -28.07
N ASN A 541 12.92 18.11 -28.43
CA ASN A 541 13.20 19.54 -28.47
C ASN A 541 12.70 20.22 -27.18
N ASN A 542 13.10 21.47 -26.93
CA ASN A 542 12.75 22.24 -25.72
C ASN A 542 11.22 22.40 -25.47
N ASN A 543 10.39 22.21 -26.51
CA ASN A 543 8.93 22.25 -26.40
C ASN A 543 8.30 20.84 -26.28
N HIS A 544 9.06 19.85 -25.81
CA HIS A 544 8.63 18.45 -25.61
C HIS A 544 8.07 17.76 -26.87
N LYS A 545 8.47 18.26 -28.05
CA LYS A 545 8.20 17.65 -29.35
C LYS A 545 9.38 16.79 -29.76
N VAL A 546 9.10 15.58 -30.20
CA VAL A 546 10.12 14.69 -30.77
C VAL A 546 10.12 14.78 -32.28
N TYR A 547 11.32 14.90 -32.83
CA TYR A 547 11.58 14.77 -34.25
C TYR A 547 12.43 13.53 -34.50
N PHE A 548 12.13 12.83 -35.58
CA PHE A 548 12.83 11.60 -35.95
C PHE A 548 13.75 11.87 -37.14
N LYS A 549 14.95 11.30 -37.06
CA LYS A 549 15.93 11.28 -38.15
C LYS A 549 16.21 9.83 -38.54
N SER A 550 16.48 9.61 -39.83
CA SER A 550 16.95 8.30 -40.29
C SER A 550 18.27 7.99 -39.61
N CYS A 551 18.35 6.80 -39.04
CA CYS A 551 19.52 6.32 -38.32
C CYS A 551 20.44 5.52 -39.26
N PRO A 552 21.76 5.56 -39.04
CA PRO A 552 22.67 4.63 -39.70
C PRO A 552 22.23 3.18 -39.56
N PHE A 553 22.44 2.40 -40.61
CA PHE A 553 22.05 0.99 -40.64
C PHE A 553 22.77 0.21 -39.52
N GLY A 554 22.03 -0.56 -38.71
CA GLY A 554 22.56 -1.37 -37.61
C GLY A 554 22.79 -0.63 -36.28
N TYR A 555 22.46 0.66 -36.17
CA TYR A 555 22.66 1.45 -34.94
C TYR A 555 21.38 1.64 -34.11
N CYS A 556 20.20 1.53 -34.74
CA CYS A 556 18.90 1.81 -34.13
C CYS A 556 17.94 0.64 -34.30
N CYS A 557 16.68 0.84 -33.90
CA CYS A 557 15.61 -0.15 -33.93
C CYS A 557 15.59 -0.96 -35.25
N GLU A 558 15.77 -2.28 -35.12
CA GLU A 558 15.69 -3.24 -36.22
C GLU A 558 14.34 -3.96 -36.29
N GLU A 559 13.63 -4.01 -35.16
CA GLU A 559 12.24 -4.46 -35.06
C GLU A 559 11.29 -3.46 -35.75
N GLU A 560 10.04 -3.86 -36.00
CA GLU A 560 9.05 -2.95 -36.60
C GLU A 560 8.82 -1.70 -35.73
N THR A 561 8.79 -1.88 -34.42
CA THR A 561 8.68 -0.81 -33.41
C THR A 561 9.54 -1.13 -32.19
N CYS A 562 10.17 -0.11 -31.59
CA CYS A 562 10.95 -0.27 -30.36
C CYS A 562 10.42 0.59 -29.21
N ASN A 563 10.62 0.10 -27.98
CA ASN A 563 10.26 0.79 -26.75
C ASN A 563 11.19 1.98 -26.53
N SER A 564 10.63 3.19 -26.53
CA SER A 564 11.31 4.50 -26.48
C SER A 564 11.54 5.16 -27.84
N TYR A 565 11.41 6.48 -27.87
CA TYR A 565 11.68 7.29 -29.05
C TYR A 565 13.17 7.42 -29.36
N SER A 566 14.05 7.28 -28.36
CA SER A 566 15.51 7.39 -28.46
C SER A 566 16.22 6.05 -28.36
N TYR A 567 15.53 4.96 -28.73
CA TYR A 567 16.05 3.59 -28.65
C TYR A 567 17.31 3.41 -29.51
N CYS A 568 18.30 2.70 -28.95
CA CYS A 568 19.55 2.34 -29.60
C CYS A 568 19.72 0.83 -29.62
N HIS A 569 20.21 0.31 -30.75
CA HIS A 569 20.51 -1.12 -30.90
C HIS A 569 21.85 -1.44 -30.22
N GLY A 570 21.92 -2.58 -29.53
CA GLY A 570 23.04 -2.91 -28.66
C GLY A 570 23.14 -1.99 -27.44
N ASN A 571 24.33 -1.93 -26.81
CA ASN A 571 24.56 -1.10 -25.62
C ASN A 571 25.00 0.33 -25.97
N ARG A 572 24.59 0.84 -27.15
CA ARG A 572 24.96 2.17 -27.65
C ARG A 572 24.10 3.26 -27.01
N THR A 573 24.63 4.48 -26.99
CA THR A 573 23.98 5.66 -26.40
C THR A 573 24.22 6.91 -27.27
N GLY A 574 23.69 8.07 -26.86
CA GLY A 574 23.96 9.36 -27.52
C GLY A 574 23.13 9.62 -28.77
N THR A 575 23.37 10.78 -29.40
CA THR A 575 22.64 11.24 -30.58
C THR A 575 22.82 10.26 -31.74
N LEU A 576 21.70 9.80 -32.33
CA LEU A 576 21.69 8.77 -33.38
C LEU A 576 22.41 7.45 -32.98
N CYS A 577 22.50 7.17 -31.68
CA CYS A 577 23.17 5.98 -31.16
C CYS A 577 24.65 5.91 -31.53
N GLY A 578 25.27 7.05 -31.82
CA GLY A 578 26.65 7.12 -32.27
C GLY A 578 27.65 6.70 -31.20
N ARG A 579 27.31 6.79 -29.90
CA ARG A 579 28.29 6.66 -28.81
C ARG A 579 28.34 5.26 -28.20
N CYS A 580 29.54 4.74 -28.00
CA CYS A 580 29.78 3.53 -27.22
C CYS A 580 29.79 3.78 -25.69
N PRO A 581 29.39 2.80 -24.88
CA PRO A 581 29.40 2.90 -23.42
C PRO A 581 30.84 2.98 -22.87
N GLU A 582 30.98 3.47 -21.63
CA GLU A 582 32.30 3.64 -21.01
C GLU A 582 33.07 2.30 -20.94
N GLY A 583 34.38 2.34 -21.20
CA GLY A 583 35.23 1.14 -21.27
C GLY A 583 35.26 0.47 -22.66
N THR A 584 34.47 0.96 -23.62
CA THR A 584 34.46 0.47 -25.01
C THR A 584 34.71 1.59 -26.02
N SER A 585 35.25 1.23 -27.18
CA SER A 585 35.58 2.12 -28.29
C SER A 585 34.85 1.70 -29.56
N GLU A 586 34.73 2.65 -30.49
CA GLU A 586 34.16 2.44 -31.82
C GLU A 586 35.22 1.78 -32.73
N PRO A 587 34.99 0.54 -33.18
CA PRO A 587 35.86 -0.09 -34.18
C PRO A 587 35.61 0.51 -35.56
N LEU A 588 36.62 0.49 -36.43
CA LEU A 588 36.41 0.73 -37.84
C LEU A 588 35.66 -0.45 -38.44
N PHE A 589 34.72 -0.11 -39.30
CA PHE A 589 33.89 -1.02 -40.07
C PHE A 589 32.88 -1.94 -39.36
N SER A 590 32.57 -1.68 -38.09
CA SER A 590 31.52 -2.41 -37.35
C SER A 590 30.59 -1.47 -36.60
N THR A 591 29.34 -1.89 -36.42
CA THR A 591 28.31 -1.18 -35.66
C THR A 591 28.33 -1.56 -34.17
N GLU A 592 29.09 -2.59 -33.78
CA GLU A 592 29.21 -3.07 -32.40
C GLU A 592 30.35 -2.36 -31.65
N CYS A 593 30.17 -2.14 -30.34
CA CYS A 593 31.19 -1.53 -29.49
C CYS A 593 32.18 -2.59 -28.99
N ARG A 594 33.48 -2.27 -28.99
CA ARG A 594 34.55 -3.19 -28.59
C ARG A 594 35.26 -2.72 -27.32
N ILE A 595 35.66 -3.64 -26.45
CA ILE A 595 36.34 -3.31 -25.18
C ILE A 595 37.72 -2.67 -25.47
N ASN A 596 38.08 -1.66 -24.71
CA ASN A 596 39.29 -0.86 -24.91
C ASN A 596 40.60 -1.66 -24.83
N GLU A 597 40.60 -2.78 -24.10
CA GLU A 597 41.76 -3.68 -23.92
C GLU A 597 42.08 -4.44 -25.21
N ASP A 598 41.07 -4.65 -26.07
CA ASP A 598 41.21 -5.37 -27.34
C ASP A 598 41.60 -4.45 -28.51
N CYS A 599 41.72 -3.14 -28.28
CA CYS A 599 42.07 -2.17 -29.31
C CYS A 599 43.60 -1.96 -29.34
N THR A 600 44.28 -2.44 -30.39
CA THR A 600 45.73 -2.25 -30.58
C THR A 600 46.02 -1.09 -31.54
N ALA A 601 46.80 -0.07 -31.15
CA ALA A 601 47.09 1.06 -32.05
C ALA A 601 47.87 0.73 -33.36
N PRO A 602 48.78 -0.28 -33.43
CA PRO A 602 49.66 -0.45 -34.59
C PRO A 602 48.97 -0.84 -35.90
N GLY A 603 47.94 -1.70 -35.88
CA GLY A 603 47.32 -2.20 -37.11
C GLY A 603 46.53 -1.13 -37.86
N PHE A 604 45.92 -0.18 -37.14
CA PHE A 604 45.30 1.00 -37.75
C PHE A 604 46.30 1.84 -38.56
N TRP A 605 47.46 2.17 -37.97
CA TRP A 605 48.47 2.99 -38.65
C TRP A 605 49.11 2.26 -39.83
N ILE A 606 49.29 0.94 -39.75
CA ILE A 606 49.76 0.12 -40.87
C ILE A 606 48.75 0.16 -42.02
N PHE A 607 47.46 -0.06 -41.73
CA PHE A 607 46.41 -0.01 -42.74
C PHE A 607 46.26 1.38 -43.36
N PHE A 608 46.23 2.43 -42.53
CA PHE A 608 46.12 3.80 -43.00
C PHE A 608 47.32 4.20 -43.86
N SER A 609 48.52 3.75 -43.50
CA SER A 609 49.73 3.96 -44.32
C SER A 609 49.63 3.23 -45.65
N ILE A 610 49.17 1.98 -45.68
CA ILE A 610 48.94 1.21 -46.92
C ILE A 610 47.88 1.91 -47.79
N LEU A 611 46.79 2.39 -47.20
CA LEU A 611 45.69 3.07 -47.91
C LEU A 611 46.14 4.43 -48.46
N LEU A 612 46.96 5.17 -47.71
CA LEU A 612 47.59 6.42 -48.15
C LEU A 612 48.58 6.16 -49.29
N ILE A 613 49.38 5.09 -49.21
CA ILE A 613 50.30 4.66 -50.27
C ILE A 613 49.51 4.26 -51.52
N LEU A 614 48.40 3.50 -51.38
CA LEU A 614 47.51 3.15 -52.49
C LEU A 614 46.89 4.39 -53.13
N TYR A 615 46.45 5.37 -52.35
CA TYR A 615 45.97 6.64 -52.86
C TYR A 615 47.06 7.44 -53.56
N LEU A 616 48.27 7.49 -52.99
CA LEU A 616 49.43 8.12 -53.61
C LEU A 616 49.80 7.45 -54.93
N VAL A 617 49.82 6.11 -54.99
CA VAL A 617 50.03 5.33 -56.21
C VAL A 617 48.91 5.63 -57.22
N PHE A 618 47.65 5.64 -56.79
CA PHE A 618 46.53 5.98 -57.66
C PHE A 618 46.64 7.41 -58.24
N PHE A 619 47.05 8.40 -57.44
CA PHE A 619 47.23 9.78 -57.89
C PHE A 619 48.49 9.97 -58.75
N LEU A 620 49.60 9.30 -58.41
CA LEU A 620 50.87 9.38 -59.15
C LEU A 620 50.81 8.65 -60.49
N PHE A 621 50.05 7.56 -60.58
CA PHE A 621 49.87 6.77 -61.79
C PHE A 621 48.48 6.96 -62.42
N HIS A 622 47.73 8.01 -62.05
CA HIS A 622 46.37 8.24 -62.53
C HIS A 622 46.28 8.26 -64.06
N GLU A 623 47.26 8.85 -64.75
CA GLU A 623 47.35 8.85 -66.21
C GLU A 623 47.62 7.47 -66.82
N GLU A 624 48.44 6.63 -66.17
CA GLU A 624 48.77 5.30 -66.68
C GLU A 624 47.66 4.29 -66.39
N ILE A 625 47.04 4.38 -65.21
CA ILE A 625 45.89 3.55 -64.80
C ILE A 625 44.68 3.87 -65.68
N THR A 626 44.39 5.16 -65.94
CA THR A 626 43.32 5.54 -66.89
C THR A 626 43.62 5.12 -68.32
N ARG A 627 44.88 5.14 -68.79
CA ARG A 627 45.28 4.55 -70.09
C ARG A 627 45.11 3.03 -70.14
N PHE A 628 45.35 2.32 -69.03
CA PHE A 628 45.15 0.88 -68.93
C PHE A 628 43.66 0.49 -69.02
N PHE A 629 42.79 1.24 -68.33
CA PHE A 629 41.34 1.02 -68.38
C PHE A 629 40.69 1.46 -69.70
N THR A 630 41.20 2.51 -70.36
CA THR A 630 40.66 2.98 -71.67
C THR A 630 41.05 2.10 -72.85
N LYS A 631 42.07 1.24 -72.73
CA LYS A 631 42.35 0.18 -73.72
C LYS A 631 41.46 -1.06 -73.60
N SER A 632 40.72 -1.22 -72.50
CA SER A 632 39.88 -2.40 -72.25
C SER A 632 38.39 -2.18 -72.53
N PHE A 633 37.96 -0.95 -72.85
CA PHE A 633 36.58 -0.63 -73.24
C PHE A 633 36.55 0.43 -74.36
N PRO A 634 36.21 0.09 -75.61
CA PRO A 634 35.97 1.08 -76.64
C PRO A 634 34.55 1.61 -76.47
N SER A 635 34.37 2.79 -75.87
CA SER A 635 33.07 3.47 -75.84
C SER A 635 33.04 4.64 -76.81
N ARG A 636 32.21 4.48 -77.85
CA ARG A 636 31.80 5.51 -78.81
C ARG A 636 31.31 6.76 -78.09
N GLN A 637 31.94 7.89 -78.38
CA GLN A 637 31.50 9.20 -77.94
C GLN A 637 30.47 9.73 -78.95
N ASN A 638 29.21 9.87 -78.54
CA ASN A 638 28.25 10.73 -79.22
C ASN A 638 28.04 11.96 -78.34
N SER A 639 28.56 13.07 -78.82
CA SER A 639 28.33 14.42 -78.33
C SER A 639 26.86 14.80 -78.45
N ASN A 640 26.29 15.35 -77.38
CA ASN A 640 25.34 16.46 -77.46
C ASN A 640 25.27 17.15 -76.09
N ILE A 641 26.14 18.15 -75.95
CA ILE A 641 26.15 19.14 -74.88
C ILE A 641 25.01 20.12 -75.15
N ARG A 642 24.09 20.29 -74.19
CA ARG A 642 23.28 21.51 -74.07
C ARG A 642 23.69 22.24 -72.80
N ASN A 643 24.17 23.45 -73.03
CA ASN A 643 24.55 24.43 -72.02
C ASN A 643 23.36 24.78 -71.12
N SER A 644 23.60 24.85 -69.81
CA SER A 644 22.78 25.69 -68.94
C SER A 644 23.68 26.58 -68.09
N THR A 645 23.56 27.85 -68.44
CA THR A 645 23.89 29.10 -67.78
C THR A 645 24.16 29.07 -66.27
N GLN A 646 25.26 29.76 -65.95
CA GLN A 646 25.62 30.38 -64.68
C GLN A 646 24.42 31.05 -63.98
N GLN A 647 24.31 30.84 -62.67
CA GLN A 647 23.81 31.86 -61.76
C GLN A 647 24.65 31.89 -60.48
N SER A 648 25.17 33.09 -60.25
CA SER A 648 26.02 33.58 -59.16
C SER A 648 25.39 33.44 -57.78
N GLY A 649 26.20 33.04 -56.80
CA GLY A 649 25.82 33.02 -55.39
C GLY A 649 25.87 34.39 -54.71
N PRO A 650 25.37 34.50 -53.47
CA PRO A 650 25.75 35.57 -52.55
C PRO A 650 26.84 35.10 -51.59
N GLN A 651 27.91 35.90 -51.50
CA GLN A 651 28.89 35.85 -50.42
C GLN A 651 28.25 36.34 -49.11
N ASN A 652 28.54 35.68 -48.00
CA ASN A 652 28.91 36.35 -46.75
C ASN A 652 29.60 35.41 -45.76
N ASN A 653 30.81 35.83 -45.37
CA ASN A 653 31.48 35.74 -44.06
C ASN A 653 31.72 34.37 -43.41
N SER A 654 32.91 33.84 -43.72
CA SER A 654 33.94 33.36 -42.78
C SER A 654 33.47 32.81 -41.43
N SER A 655 33.38 31.49 -41.36
CA SER A 655 33.98 30.76 -40.24
C SER A 655 34.88 29.67 -40.83
N SER A 656 36.13 29.69 -40.39
CA SER A 656 37.25 28.92 -40.94
C SER A 656 37.07 27.42 -40.70
N ALA A 657 36.30 26.75 -41.55
CA ALA A 657 36.29 25.30 -41.64
C ALA A 657 37.41 24.86 -42.58
N SER A 658 38.40 24.19 -41.98
CA SER A 658 39.63 23.67 -42.59
C SER A 658 39.40 22.95 -43.92
N GLY A 659 40.39 22.96 -44.80
CA GLY A 659 40.37 22.33 -46.14
C GLY A 659 39.92 20.85 -46.16
N TYR A 660 39.97 20.15 -45.02
CA TYR A 660 39.45 18.79 -44.87
C TYR A 660 37.94 18.67 -45.06
N LEU A 661 37.15 19.67 -44.66
CA LEU A 661 35.70 19.63 -44.78
C LEU A 661 35.24 19.79 -46.24
N LYS A 662 36.00 20.56 -47.04
CA LYS A 662 35.80 20.66 -48.48
C LYS A 662 36.16 19.35 -49.19
N ILE A 663 37.25 18.69 -48.81
CA ILE A 663 37.64 17.38 -49.38
C ILE A 663 36.59 16.30 -49.05
N PHE A 664 36.06 16.30 -47.82
CA PHE A 664 35.01 15.37 -47.40
C PHE A 664 33.68 15.61 -48.15
N PHE A 665 33.29 16.87 -48.36
CA PHE A 665 32.12 17.22 -49.18
C PHE A 665 32.32 16.87 -50.66
N PHE A 666 33.51 17.09 -51.23
CA PHE A 666 33.83 16.69 -52.60
C PHE A 666 33.81 15.16 -52.77
N TYR A 667 34.24 14.40 -51.76
CA TYR A 667 34.16 12.94 -51.76
C TYR A 667 32.70 12.46 -51.80
N TYR A 668 31.83 12.98 -50.93
CA TYR A 668 30.41 12.61 -50.93
C TYR A 668 29.65 13.13 -52.16
N GLN A 669 30.03 14.27 -52.73
CA GLN A 669 29.47 14.78 -53.98
C GLN A 669 29.88 13.93 -55.18
N MET A 670 31.14 13.48 -55.27
CA MET A 670 31.60 12.55 -56.31
C MET A 670 30.92 11.19 -56.19
N VAL A 671 30.75 10.68 -54.97
CA VAL A 671 30.02 9.44 -54.69
C VAL A 671 28.54 9.56 -55.08
N HIS A 672 27.90 10.70 -54.83
CA HIS A 672 26.51 10.96 -55.23
C HIS A 672 26.35 11.03 -56.76
N ILE A 673 27.30 11.66 -57.46
CA ILE A 673 27.34 11.73 -58.93
C ILE A 673 27.58 10.34 -59.54
N ILE A 674 28.42 9.50 -58.91
CA ILE A 674 28.62 8.10 -59.32
C ILE A 674 27.36 7.25 -59.09
N LEU A 675 26.62 7.50 -58.02
CA LEU A 675 25.35 6.81 -57.73
C LEU A 675 24.20 7.22 -58.66
N GLU A 676 24.21 8.44 -59.18
CA GLU A 676 23.18 8.96 -60.12
C GLU A 676 23.50 8.76 -61.60
N SER A 677 24.77 8.57 -61.98
CA SER A 677 25.18 8.39 -63.39
C SER A 677 24.98 6.97 -63.95
N ILE A 678 24.43 6.04 -63.15
CA ILE A 678 24.20 4.64 -63.53
C ILE A 678 22.76 4.50 -64.09
N PRO A 679 22.55 4.16 -65.38
CA PRO A 679 21.22 4.07 -65.96
C PRO A 679 20.40 2.92 -65.36
N SER A 680 19.15 3.21 -64.99
CA SER A 680 18.16 2.23 -64.54
C SER A 680 17.63 1.39 -65.71
N GLY A 681 18.33 0.30 -66.04
CA GLY A 681 17.92 -0.65 -67.09
C GLY A 681 18.34 -2.13 -66.82
N HIS A 682 17.33 -3.01 -66.74
CA HIS A 682 17.24 -4.47 -66.93
C HIS A 682 18.38 -5.49 -66.63
N HIS A 683 19.43 -5.19 -65.85
CA HIS A 683 20.33 -6.23 -65.29
C HIS A 683 20.32 -6.24 -63.75
N ALA A 684 19.23 -6.75 -63.17
CA ALA A 684 18.85 -6.57 -61.75
C ALA A 684 19.55 -7.48 -60.70
N GLY A 685 20.39 -8.44 -61.09
CA GLY A 685 21.05 -9.36 -60.13
C GLY A 685 22.42 -8.91 -59.62
N SER A 686 23.28 -8.43 -60.53
CA SER A 686 24.65 -8.00 -60.19
C SER A 686 24.70 -6.54 -59.72
N LEU A 687 23.80 -5.70 -60.25
CA LEU A 687 23.79 -4.26 -60.00
C LEU A 687 23.24 -3.89 -58.61
N SER A 688 22.33 -4.68 -58.05
CA SER A 688 21.84 -4.53 -56.67
C SER A 688 22.91 -4.95 -55.65
N LYS A 689 23.68 -6.01 -55.95
CA LYS A 689 24.87 -6.39 -55.17
C LYS A 689 25.93 -5.30 -55.23
N PHE A 690 26.21 -4.72 -56.39
CA PHE A 690 27.15 -3.61 -56.51
C PHE A 690 26.70 -2.35 -55.75
N LYS A 691 25.42 -1.96 -55.84
CA LYS A 691 24.86 -0.83 -55.06
C LYS A 691 24.86 -1.10 -53.56
N SER A 692 24.61 -2.35 -53.15
CA SER A 692 24.74 -2.82 -51.76
C SER A 692 26.19 -2.78 -51.29
N SER A 693 27.15 -3.25 -52.09
CA SER A 693 28.58 -3.26 -51.78
C SER A 693 29.16 -1.85 -51.72
N VAL A 694 28.75 -0.95 -52.62
CA VAL A 694 29.16 0.46 -52.59
C VAL A 694 28.55 1.17 -51.40
N SER A 695 27.27 0.94 -51.08
CA SER A 695 26.63 1.44 -49.85
C SER A 695 27.30 0.90 -48.57
N GLN A 696 27.72 -0.37 -48.58
CA GLN A 696 28.46 -1.01 -47.49
C GLN A 696 29.84 -0.37 -47.32
N VAL A 697 30.59 -0.14 -48.39
CA VAL A 697 31.90 0.55 -48.34
C VAL A 697 31.76 2.02 -47.90
N ILE A 698 30.72 2.73 -48.37
CA ILE A 698 30.45 4.13 -48.02
C ILE A 698 29.97 4.30 -46.57
N ASN A 699 29.16 3.36 -46.06
CA ASN A 699 28.77 3.30 -44.65
C ASN A 699 29.85 2.64 -43.77
N MET A 700 31.02 2.36 -44.33
CA MET A 700 32.09 1.59 -43.70
C MET A 700 31.62 0.22 -43.16
N VAL A 701 30.51 -0.39 -43.56
CA VAL A 701 30.19 -1.76 -43.13
C VAL A 701 30.79 -2.75 -44.12
N ILE A 702 32.10 -3.04 -44.00
CA ILE A 702 32.74 -4.13 -44.77
C ILE A 702 32.65 -5.41 -43.94
N VAL A 703 31.93 -6.39 -44.47
CA VAL A 703 31.76 -7.72 -43.86
C VAL A 703 33.11 -8.45 -43.85
N ASN A 704 33.51 -8.93 -42.67
CA ASN A 704 34.66 -9.80 -42.38
C ASN A 704 36.08 -9.22 -42.57
N PHE A 705 36.36 -8.07 -41.99
CA PHE A 705 37.72 -7.75 -41.53
C PHE A 705 37.79 -7.81 -40.00
N SER A 706 38.04 -9.00 -39.46
CA SER A 706 38.10 -9.26 -38.02
C SER A 706 39.37 -8.73 -37.32
N SER A 707 40.11 -7.79 -37.91
CA SER A 707 41.43 -7.43 -37.35
C SER A 707 41.95 -6.03 -37.67
N GLN A 708 41.16 -4.94 -37.61
CA GLN A 708 41.71 -3.57 -37.66
C GLN A 708 41.00 -2.57 -36.72
N ASP A 709 41.46 -2.58 -35.46
CA ASP A 709 41.84 -1.47 -34.58
C ASP A 709 41.06 -0.14 -34.54
N CYS A 710 40.61 0.19 -33.33
CA CYS A 710 39.93 1.41 -32.91
C CYS A 710 40.88 2.62 -33.01
N PRO A 711 40.72 3.55 -33.97
CA PRO A 711 41.69 4.62 -34.21
C PRO A 711 41.76 5.69 -33.11
N PHE A 712 40.70 5.80 -32.30
CA PHE A 712 40.52 6.96 -31.43
C PHE A 712 40.18 6.55 -29.99
N LYS A 713 41.20 6.21 -29.20
CA LYS A 713 41.03 5.88 -27.77
C LYS A 713 40.50 7.07 -26.93
N ASN A 714 40.57 8.30 -27.45
CA ASN A 714 40.35 9.55 -26.69
C ASN A 714 39.56 10.69 -27.41
N LEU A 715 39.06 10.52 -28.64
CA LEU A 715 38.27 11.59 -29.27
C LEU A 715 36.80 11.48 -28.88
N ARG A 716 36.35 12.45 -28.08
CA ARG A 716 34.93 12.67 -27.82
C ARG A 716 34.40 13.60 -28.92
N PRO A 717 33.31 13.27 -29.63
CA PRO A 717 32.65 14.27 -30.46
C PRO A 717 32.17 15.41 -29.54
N THR A 718 32.69 16.62 -29.79
CA THR A 718 32.15 17.83 -29.19
C THR A 718 30.77 18.11 -29.79
N SER A 719 29.83 18.39 -28.89
CA SER A 719 28.40 18.76 -29.06
C SER A 719 27.92 19.17 -30.44
#